data_AF-A0A7R9KBY7-F1
#
_entry.id   AF-A0A7R9KBY7-F1
#
_cell.length_a   1.000
_cell.length_b   1.000
_cell.length_c   1.000
_cell.angle_alpha   90.00
_cell.angle_beta   90.00
_cell.angle_gamma   90.00
#
_symmetry.space_group_name_H-M   'P 1'
#
loop_
_entity.id
_entity.type
_entity.pdbx_description
1 polymer ?
#
loop_
_entity_poly.entity_id
_entity_poly.type
_entity_poly.pdbx_seq_one_letter_code
_entity_poly.pdbx_strand_id
1 'polypeptide(L)'
;IIKITNGIDLLNKSLHSLVCDKYEDLLSELNKMDTLEEVLRVIQTRIECLLTAVYKIRSKLVDPYDRICQQIVVLNRLQKTCDLLRRTIRIIHLIKRLNDNRFDATDGPLMARQLTKTAQYISQIDSIVNEDTNGSLNKINVIRDDLKSVVGVRNTLIISADQLFSIGLAEQDSNQLGSALQVYYSLRILDQKIRQIIDEKQEYMRKAVNEATDVSALNQNRSSGPGRVVIPMTIAQNSSLRSTLRQNIETLIDNIYNTFSQISLIYRLVKKRRDTLTNSCLIDQLNQTDSEGLNHFWTFVTKTLSEQLCKVANDSQTIRQALETEYPNYLNSFSELWKRISRDHKDINAEKVLRSSMQAFESAYLSRSLSLLFDSVNKVFADAKEPSLNPNAESIYTANVPSEKDIDLIIRHISTELHASAVDHMLCQSVAKNVTKTINLFVQKCEQLNSTDGHSTQVIGPFTPSQRLNAAIVDRLQMFRMKINKLLVTSNCPIDCLKLVEQSLFPIENLMFNTLNPFFESITDAIEAILLTMHSENYSDTDRVANRTIQLFLRQITLIRPLSKRGRMRIAADFAQLEMALTPLCNPIGRLGRQYRILRSFKPLLFQSAESIAKSGAVGDLIPYSLILEFLISNYAPNDIKSSHQYMNWSLTSSLCAMSKFLATDRCHNIIDRCLQLFGGYGYLKDYPIQQLLRDTRVHRILEGTNEIMKVIIAKDLIDKHIESHINRNFTKTTSNNGLPNDKSSEHLREHTSAAYSS
;
A
#
# COMPACT_ATOMS: atom_id res chain seq x y z
N ILE A 1 14.52 -70.59 -153.11
CA ILE A 1 14.52 -71.39 -151.85
C ILE A 1 15.95 -71.73 -151.42
N ILE A 2 16.77 -72.43 -152.22
CA ILE A 2 18.13 -72.87 -151.80
C ILE A 2 19.11 -71.74 -151.38
N LYS A 3 19.11 -70.58 -152.05
CA LYS A 3 20.07 -69.49 -151.71
C LYS A 3 19.76 -68.73 -150.41
N ILE A 4 18.49 -68.67 -149.99
CA ILE A 4 18.13 -68.07 -148.69
C ILE A 4 18.59 -68.99 -147.56
N THR A 5 18.49 -70.31 -147.77
CA THR A 5 19.03 -71.31 -146.86
C THR A 5 20.54 -71.12 -146.64
N ASN A 6 21.31 -70.87 -147.71
CA ASN A 6 22.75 -70.61 -147.57
C ASN A 6 23.08 -69.29 -146.84
N GLY A 7 22.29 -68.23 -147.02
CA GLY A 7 22.50 -66.95 -146.35
C GLY A 7 22.23 -67.03 -144.85
N ILE A 8 21.21 -67.81 -144.46
CA ILE A 8 20.89 -68.07 -143.05
C ILE A 8 21.92 -69.03 -142.43
N ASP A 9 22.43 -70.02 -143.17
CA ASP A 9 23.48 -70.91 -142.68
C ASP A 9 24.82 -70.20 -142.44
N LEU A 10 25.15 -69.19 -143.25
CA LEU A 10 26.37 -68.38 -143.06
C LEU A 10 26.27 -67.43 -141.86
N LEU A 11 25.10 -66.84 -141.62
CA LEU A 11 24.88 -65.95 -140.48
C LEU A 11 24.71 -66.73 -139.18
N ASN A 12 24.09 -67.92 -139.23
CA ASN A 12 24.08 -68.86 -138.12
C ASN A 12 25.50 -69.25 -137.70
N LYS A 13 26.42 -69.53 -138.64
CA LYS A 13 27.81 -69.84 -138.30
C LYS A 13 28.54 -68.71 -137.57
N SER A 14 28.33 -67.46 -138.00
CA SER A 14 28.98 -66.30 -137.38
C SER A 14 28.39 -65.98 -135.99
N LEU A 15 27.08 -66.16 -135.81
CA LEU A 15 26.44 -66.05 -134.49
C LEU A 15 26.87 -67.20 -133.56
N HIS A 16 27.06 -68.41 -134.09
CA HIS A 16 27.53 -69.56 -133.33
C HIS A 16 28.96 -69.36 -132.81
N SER A 17 29.83 -68.77 -133.62
CA SER A 17 31.17 -68.37 -133.19
C SER A 17 31.13 -67.39 -132.00
N LEU A 18 30.25 -66.38 -132.06
CA LEU A 18 30.20 -65.34 -131.03
C LEU A 18 29.56 -65.84 -129.72
N VAL A 19 28.68 -66.83 -129.79
CA VAL A 19 28.08 -67.50 -128.62
C VAL A 19 29.07 -68.48 -127.97
N CYS A 20 29.89 -69.19 -128.74
CA CYS A 20 30.89 -70.13 -128.19
C CYS A 20 31.98 -69.44 -127.37
N ASP A 21 32.44 -68.25 -127.77
CA ASP A 21 33.53 -67.53 -127.08
C ASP A 21 33.13 -66.98 -125.69
N LYS A 22 31.84 -66.73 -125.44
CA LYS A 22 31.33 -66.14 -124.18
C LYS A 22 30.50 -67.09 -123.32
N TYR A 23 30.45 -68.37 -123.67
CA TYR A 23 29.53 -69.36 -123.07
C TYR A 23 29.89 -69.72 -121.62
N GLU A 24 31.19 -69.85 -121.31
CA GLU A 24 31.69 -70.21 -119.97
C GLU A 24 31.41 -69.13 -118.93
N ASP A 25 31.65 -67.85 -119.25
CA ASP A 25 31.41 -66.73 -118.33
C ASP A 25 29.92 -66.59 -118.00
N LEU A 26 29.05 -66.72 -119.02
CA LEU A 26 27.59 -66.68 -118.88
C LEU A 26 27.05 -67.83 -118.02
N LEU A 27 27.61 -69.05 -118.15
CA LEU A 27 27.25 -70.20 -117.33
C LEU A 27 27.63 -70.02 -115.85
N SER A 28 28.75 -69.35 -115.57
CA SER A 28 29.19 -69.12 -114.19
C SER A 28 28.30 -68.09 -113.46
N GLU A 29 27.85 -67.05 -114.15
CA GLU A 29 26.88 -66.09 -113.58
C GLU A 29 25.49 -66.73 -113.44
N LEU A 30 25.06 -67.56 -114.38
CA LEU A 30 23.79 -68.28 -114.28
C LEU A 30 23.76 -69.21 -113.06
N ASN A 31 24.81 -69.99 -112.83
CA ASN A 31 24.88 -70.89 -111.67
C ASN A 31 24.85 -70.14 -110.32
N LYS A 32 25.44 -68.93 -110.26
CA LYS A 32 25.34 -68.07 -109.06
C LYS A 32 23.93 -67.50 -108.88
N MET A 33 23.24 -67.20 -109.98
CA MET A 33 21.87 -66.70 -109.95
C MET A 33 20.89 -67.81 -109.52
N ASP A 34 21.06 -69.03 -110.03
CA ASP A 34 20.24 -70.19 -109.67
C ASP A 34 20.40 -70.56 -108.18
N THR A 35 21.64 -70.52 -107.66
CA THR A 35 21.88 -70.77 -106.22
C THR A 35 21.29 -69.68 -105.33
N LEU A 36 21.29 -68.42 -105.76
CA LEU A 36 20.63 -67.32 -105.03
C LEU A 36 19.10 -67.46 -105.08
N GLU A 37 18.54 -67.86 -106.22
CA GLU A 37 17.10 -68.10 -106.40
C GLU A 37 16.61 -69.25 -105.52
N GLU A 38 17.39 -70.34 -105.42
CA GLU A 38 17.10 -71.47 -104.52
C GLU A 38 17.10 -71.03 -103.04
N VAL A 39 18.09 -70.24 -102.62
CA VAL A 39 18.17 -69.70 -101.25
C VAL A 39 17.00 -68.75 -100.96
N LEU A 40 16.66 -67.85 -101.90
CA LEU A 40 15.51 -66.95 -101.78
C LEU A 40 14.20 -67.74 -101.68
N ARG A 41 14.05 -68.82 -102.43
CA ARG A 41 12.87 -69.70 -102.38
C ARG A 41 12.76 -70.44 -101.04
N VAL A 42 13.87 -70.89 -100.48
CA VAL A 42 13.92 -71.48 -99.12
C VAL A 42 13.59 -70.45 -98.05
N ILE A 43 14.05 -69.21 -98.19
CA ILE A 43 13.71 -68.13 -97.25
C ILE A 43 12.23 -67.77 -97.35
N GLN A 44 11.69 -67.64 -98.56
CA GLN A 44 10.27 -67.35 -98.77
C GLN A 44 9.37 -68.42 -98.14
N THR A 45 9.67 -69.70 -98.38
CA THR A 45 8.92 -70.81 -97.78
C THR A 45 9.04 -70.84 -96.25
N ARG A 46 10.20 -70.52 -95.68
CA ARG A 46 10.36 -70.38 -94.22
C ARG A 46 9.58 -69.19 -93.65
N ILE A 47 9.55 -68.05 -94.34
CA ILE A 47 8.75 -66.88 -93.94
C ILE A 47 7.27 -67.22 -93.96
N GLU A 48 6.77 -67.92 -94.99
CA GLU A 48 5.38 -68.38 -95.05
C GLU A 48 5.04 -69.37 -93.93
N CYS A 49 5.95 -70.30 -93.62
CA CYS A 49 5.79 -71.22 -92.49
C CYS A 49 5.78 -70.47 -91.14
N LEU A 50 6.64 -69.45 -90.98
CA LEU A 50 6.68 -68.62 -89.78
C LEU A 50 5.39 -67.80 -89.65
N LEU A 51 4.93 -67.16 -90.73
CA LEU A 51 3.68 -66.40 -90.75
C LEU A 51 2.49 -67.29 -90.38
N THR A 52 2.39 -68.48 -90.96
CA THR A 52 1.30 -69.43 -90.62
C THR A 52 1.39 -69.92 -89.17
N ALA A 53 2.59 -70.15 -88.63
CA ALA A 53 2.77 -70.47 -87.21
C ALA A 53 2.35 -69.31 -86.30
N VAL A 54 2.72 -68.07 -86.64
CA VAL A 54 2.34 -66.85 -85.90
C VAL A 54 0.82 -66.65 -85.96
N TYR A 55 0.17 -66.84 -87.11
CA TYR A 55 -1.30 -66.76 -87.21
C TYR A 55 -1.99 -67.85 -86.38
N LYS A 56 -1.47 -69.07 -86.33
CA LYS A 56 -1.98 -70.15 -85.46
C LYS A 56 -1.79 -69.86 -83.97
N ILE A 57 -0.66 -69.26 -83.58
CA ILE A 57 -0.42 -68.85 -82.18
C ILE A 57 -1.36 -67.71 -81.81
N ARG A 58 -1.52 -66.72 -82.71
CA ARG A 58 -2.44 -65.59 -82.52
C ARG A 58 -3.88 -66.07 -82.33
N SER A 59 -4.39 -66.97 -83.19
CA SER A 59 -5.74 -67.49 -83.02
C SER A 59 -5.90 -68.29 -81.72
N LYS A 60 -4.90 -69.10 -81.34
CA LYS A 60 -4.89 -69.84 -80.07
C LYS A 60 -4.80 -68.95 -78.82
N LEU A 61 -4.38 -67.69 -78.94
CA LEU A 61 -4.28 -66.74 -77.82
C LEU A 61 -5.47 -65.77 -77.77
N VAL A 62 -6.02 -65.35 -78.92
CA VAL A 62 -7.13 -64.39 -78.99
C VAL A 62 -8.40 -64.98 -78.36
N ASP A 63 -8.79 -66.20 -78.73
CA ASP A 63 -10.00 -66.83 -78.18
C ASP A 63 -9.97 -66.97 -76.64
N PRO A 64 -8.89 -67.48 -76.00
CA PRO A 64 -8.82 -67.51 -74.54
C PRO A 64 -8.68 -66.12 -73.91
N TYR A 65 -8.02 -65.15 -74.56
CA TYR A 65 -7.96 -63.77 -74.07
C TYR A 65 -9.35 -63.13 -74.03
N ASP A 66 -10.15 -63.29 -75.08
CA ASP A 66 -11.51 -62.76 -75.16
C ASP A 66 -12.43 -63.46 -74.14
N ARG A 67 -12.28 -64.77 -73.94
CA ARG A 67 -13.00 -65.52 -72.89
C ARG A 67 -12.63 -65.01 -71.49
N ILE A 68 -11.36 -64.74 -71.21
CA ILE A 68 -10.92 -64.19 -69.93
C ILE A 68 -11.48 -62.77 -69.74
N CYS A 69 -11.44 -61.92 -70.77
CA CYS A 69 -12.03 -60.58 -70.71
C CYS A 69 -13.54 -60.64 -70.42
N GLN A 70 -14.27 -61.54 -71.08
CA GLN A 70 -15.69 -61.76 -70.82
C GLN A 70 -15.94 -62.26 -69.38
N GLN A 71 -15.14 -63.20 -68.89
CA GLN A 71 -15.24 -63.70 -67.51
C GLN A 71 -14.95 -62.60 -66.48
N ILE A 72 -13.97 -61.72 -66.73
CA ILE A 72 -13.68 -60.57 -65.86
C ILE A 72 -14.87 -59.60 -65.83
N VAL A 73 -15.53 -59.34 -66.97
CA VAL A 73 -16.73 -58.50 -67.02
C VAL A 73 -17.88 -59.12 -66.24
N VAL A 74 -18.12 -60.44 -66.40
CA VAL A 74 -19.14 -61.18 -65.65
C VAL A 74 -18.82 -61.15 -64.15
N LEU A 75 -17.57 -61.37 -63.77
CA LEU A 75 -17.13 -61.33 -62.37
C LEU A 75 -17.33 -59.94 -61.76
N ASN A 76 -16.97 -58.87 -62.47
CA ASN A 76 -17.17 -57.50 -62.00
C ASN A 76 -18.67 -57.16 -61.82
N ARG A 77 -19.52 -57.58 -62.77
CA ARG A 77 -20.98 -57.44 -62.63
C ARG A 77 -21.52 -58.24 -61.44
N LEU A 78 -21.04 -59.47 -61.24
CA LEU A 78 -21.45 -60.32 -60.12
C LEU A 78 -21.02 -59.71 -58.78
N GLN A 79 -19.80 -59.18 -58.69
CA GLN A 79 -19.26 -58.56 -57.48
C GLN A 79 -20.06 -57.30 -57.11
N LYS A 80 -20.34 -56.42 -58.09
CA LYS A 80 -21.23 -55.26 -57.89
C LYS A 80 -22.63 -55.66 -57.43
N THR A 81 -23.17 -56.74 -58.00
CA THR A 81 -24.50 -57.27 -57.63
C THR A 81 -24.49 -57.82 -56.20
N CYS A 82 -23.47 -58.58 -55.83
CA CYS A 82 -23.30 -59.13 -54.48
C CYS A 82 -23.11 -58.01 -53.45
N ASP A 83 -22.35 -56.97 -53.76
CA ASP A 83 -22.14 -55.84 -52.86
C ASP A 83 -23.42 -55.01 -52.67
N LEU A 84 -24.18 -54.78 -53.74
CA LEU A 84 -25.53 -54.19 -53.63
C LEU A 84 -26.42 -55.06 -52.74
N LEU A 85 -26.49 -56.37 -52.99
CA LEU A 85 -27.31 -57.30 -52.20
C LEU A 85 -26.92 -57.34 -50.72
N ARG A 86 -25.61 -57.32 -50.41
CA ARG A 86 -25.13 -57.27 -49.02
C ARG A 86 -25.52 -55.97 -48.33
N ARG A 87 -25.40 -54.83 -49.03
CA ARG A 87 -25.81 -53.51 -48.51
C ARG A 87 -27.34 -53.47 -48.29
N THR A 88 -28.14 -54.00 -49.22
CA THR A 88 -29.60 -54.04 -49.07
C THR A 88 -30.05 -54.92 -47.89
N ILE A 89 -29.51 -56.12 -47.76
CA ILE A 89 -29.80 -57.03 -46.62
C ILE A 89 -29.44 -56.37 -45.30
N ARG A 90 -28.28 -55.69 -45.23
CA ARG A 90 -27.83 -54.99 -44.02
C ARG A 90 -28.74 -53.83 -43.66
N ILE A 91 -29.21 -53.04 -44.62
CA ILE A 91 -30.19 -51.97 -44.41
C ILE A 91 -31.51 -52.54 -43.88
N ILE A 92 -32.04 -53.59 -44.49
CA ILE A 92 -33.29 -54.24 -44.06
C ILE A 92 -33.16 -54.76 -42.61
N HIS A 93 -32.03 -55.39 -42.26
CA HIS A 93 -31.80 -55.87 -40.90
C HIS A 93 -31.70 -54.74 -39.87
N LEU A 94 -31.06 -53.63 -40.23
CA LEU A 94 -30.94 -52.44 -39.36
C LEU A 94 -32.29 -51.74 -39.19
N ILE A 95 -33.10 -51.64 -40.24
CA ILE A 95 -34.45 -51.05 -40.19
C ILE A 95 -35.40 -51.92 -39.37
N LYS A 96 -35.31 -53.24 -39.48
CA LYS A 96 -36.07 -54.15 -38.62
C LYS A 96 -35.74 -53.92 -37.15
N ARG A 97 -34.45 -53.85 -36.80
CA ARG A 97 -33.99 -53.52 -35.44
C ARG A 97 -34.41 -52.12 -34.97
N LEU A 98 -34.53 -51.16 -35.89
CA LEU A 98 -34.99 -49.81 -35.59
C LEU A 98 -36.49 -49.80 -35.29
N ASN A 99 -37.30 -50.55 -36.03
CA ASN A 99 -38.73 -50.69 -35.80
C ASN A 99 -39.04 -51.48 -34.52
N ASP A 100 -38.25 -52.51 -34.21
CA ASP A 100 -38.38 -53.31 -32.97
C ASP A 100 -38.04 -52.51 -31.70
N ASN A 101 -37.30 -51.39 -31.83
CA ASN A 101 -36.91 -50.50 -30.73
C ASN A 101 -37.64 -49.13 -30.80
N ARG A 102 -38.86 -49.08 -31.34
CA ARG A 102 -39.68 -47.84 -31.30
C ARG A 102 -39.99 -47.45 -29.85
N PHE A 103 -39.85 -46.16 -29.58
CA PHE A 103 -39.96 -45.56 -28.25
C PHE A 103 -41.28 -44.80 -28.13
N ASP A 104 -42.02 -45.06 -27.05
CA ASP A 104 -43.19 -44.28 -26.62
C ASP A 104 -42.78 -43.26 -25.55
N ALA A 105 -43.40 -42.08 -25.59
CA ALA A 105 -42.90 -40.85 -24.97
C ALA A 105 -43.01 -40.75 -23.42
N THR A 106 -43.26 -41.85 -22.69
CA THR A 106 -43.72 -41.78 -21.29
C THR A 106 -42.74 -42.20 -20.19
N ASP A 107 -41.55 -42.78 -20.47
CA ASP A 107 -40.65 -43.31 -19.42
C ASP A 107 -39.19 -42.75 -19.45
N GLY A 108 -38.93 -41.69 -18.67
CA GLY A 108 -37.72 -40.85 -18.70
C GLY A 108 -36.33 -41.54 -18.71
N PRO A 109 -35.96 -42.43 -17.77
CA PRO A 109 -34.58 -42.96 -17.69
C PRO A 109 -34.30 -44.13 -18.65
N LEU A 110 -35.32 -44.91 -19.01
CA LEU A 110 -35.21 -45.94 -20.05
C LEU A 110 -35.17 -45.32 -21.46
N MET A 111 -35.85 -44.19 -21.65
CA MET A 111 -35.86 -43.41 -22.90
C MET A 111 -34.44 -43.01 -23.33
N ALA A 112 -33.62 -42.51 -22.41
CA ALA A 112 -32.27 -42.01 -22.69
C ALA A 112 -31.34 -43.09 -23.30
N ARG A 113 -31.42 -44.34 -22.82
CA ARG A 113 -30.61 -45.47 -23.32
C ARG A 113 -31.14 -46.02 -24.63
N GLN A 114 -32.46 -46.04 -24.81
CA GLN A 114 -33.12 -46.49 -26.04
C GLN A 114 -32.89 -45.50 -27.19
N LEU A 115 -33.02 -44.19 -26.94
CA LEU A 115 -32.73 -43.13 -27.92
C LEU A 115 -31.28 -43.17 -28.42
N THR A 116 -30.33 -43.46 -27.54
CA THR A 116 -28.92 -43.57 -27.94
C THR A 116 -28.70 -44.73 -28.92
N LYS A 117 -29.33 -45.89 -28.67
CA LYS A 117 -29.22 -47.07 -29.55
C LYS A 117 -29.90 -46.85 -30.89
N THR A 118 -31.06 -46.21 -30.90
CA THR A 118 -31.83 -45.96 -32.12
C THR A 118 -31.13 -44.95 -33.01
N ALA A 119 -30.50 -43.93 -32.41
CA ALA A 119 -29.66 -42.99 -33.13
C ALA A 119 -28.38 -43.63 -33.70
N GLN A 120 -27.78 -44.62 -33.01
CA GLN A 120 -26.68 -45.44 -33.55
C GLN A 120 -27.10 -46.26 -34.78
N TYR A 121 -28.30 -46.86 -34.78
CA TYR A 121 -28.80 -47.59 -35.95
C TYR A 121 -29.03 -46.67 -37.15
N ILE A 122 -29.57 -45.46 -36.93
CA ILE A 122 -29.71 -44.45 -38.00
C ILE A 122 -28.34 -44.05 -38.55
N SER A 123 -27.35 -43.80 -37.68
CA SER A 123 -25.98 -43.45 -38.08
C SER A 123 -25.33 -44.52 -38.97
N GLN A 124 -25.55 -45.80 -38.65
CA GLN A 124 -25.06 -46.92 -39.45
C GLN A 124 -25.76 -47.02 -40.81
N ILE A 125 -27.08 -46.76 -40.86
CA ILE A 125 -27.84 -46.70 -42.12
C ILE A 125 -27.31 -45.54 -42.98
N ASP A 126 -27.15 -44.35 -42.41
CA ASP A 126 -26.63 -43.16 -43.09
C ASP A 126 -25.20 -43.40 -43.63
N SER A 127 -24.34 -44.13 -42.91
CA SER A 127 -23.00 -44.51 -43.42
C SER A 127 -23.09 -45.37 -44.67
N ILE A 128 -23.94 -46.39 -44.65
CA ILE A 128 -24.11 -47.32 -45.79
C ILE A 128 -24.70 -46.59 -47.01
N VAL A 129 -25.60 -45.63 -46.77
CA VAL A 129 -26.20 -44.80 -47.83
C VAL A 129 -25.17 -43.81 -48.41
N ASN A 130 -24.35 -43.17 -47.57
CA ASN A 130 -23.32 -42.23 -48.00
C ASN A 130 -22.13 -42.90 -48.74
N GLU A 131 -21.85 -44.17 -48.44
CA GLU A 131 -20.85 -44.98 -49.16
C GLU A 131 -21.28 -45.39 -50.59
N ASP A 132 -22.51 -45.06 -51.02
CA ASP A 132 -23.00 -45.30 -52.39
C ASP A 132 -22.92 -44.02 -53.24
N THR A 133 -21.76 -43.81 -53.87
CA THR A 133 -21.47 -42.64 -54.73
C THR A 133 -22.41 -42.51 -55.94
N ASN A 134 -23.06 -43.60 -56.35
CA ASN A 134 -23.87 -43.65 -57.57
C ASN A 134 -25.39 -43.55 -57.29
N GLY A 135 -25.79 -43.44 -56.01
CA GLY A 135 -27.19 -43.36 -55.59
C GLY A 135 -28.03 -44.56 -56.05
N SER A 136 -27.41 -45.72 -56.18
CA SER A 136 -28.03 -46.95 -56.70
C SER A 136 -29.05 -47.51 -55.69
N LEU A 137 -28.81 -47.34 -54.38
CA LEU A 137 -29.67 -47.81 -53.30
C LEU A 137 -31.03 -47.09 -53.26
N ASN A 138 -31.08 -45.78 -53.55
CA ASN A 138 -32.34 -45.01 -53.63
C ASN A 138 -33.23 -45.40 -54.83
N LYS A 139 -32.64 -46.06 -55.83
CA LYS A 139 -33.35 -46.53 -57.03
C LYS A 139 -34.05 -47.88 -56.83
N ILE A 140 -33.73 -48.61 -55.76
CA ILE A 140 -34.34 -49.90 -55.42
C ILE A 140 -35.70 -49.66 -54.74
N ASN A 141 -36.79 -50.12 -55.35
CA ASN A 141 -38.16 -49.84 -54.88
C ASN A 141 -38.42 -50.32 -53.44
N VAL A 142 -37.90 -51.49 -53.06
CA VAL A 142 -38.11 -52.08 -51.71
C VAL A 142 -37.50 -51.22 -50.60
N ILE A 143 -36.38 -50.56 -50.87
CA ILE A 143 -35.62 -49.80 -49.86
C ILE A 143 -36.01 -48.33 -49.84
N ARG A 144 -36.57 -47.82 -50.95
CA ARG A 144 -36.94 -46.41 -51.08
C ARG A 144 -37.95 -45.98 -50.02
N ASP A 145 -38.98 -46.78 -49.78
CA ASP A 145 -40.02 -46.43 -48.81
C ASP A 145 -39.55 -46.65 -47.36
N ASP A 146 -38.74 -47.68 -47.15
CA ASP A 146 -38.05 -47.94 -45.88
C ASP A 146 -37.10 -46.79 -45.51
N LEU A 147 -36.30 -46.27 -46.45
CA LEU A 147 -35.43 -45.11 -46.22
C LEU A 147 -36.21 -43.81 -45.95
N LYS A 148 -37.38 -43.62 -46.58
CA LYS A 148 -38.27 -42.49 -46.23
C LYS A 148 -38.78 -42.60 -44.79
N SER A 149 -39.09 -43.81 -44.33
CA SER A 149 -39.53 -44.03 -42.94
C SER A 149 -38.43 -43.68 -41.92
N VAL A 150 -37.15 -43.93 -42.27
CA VAL A 150 -35.99 -43.56 -41.43
C VAL A 150 -35.89 -42.05 -41.24
N VAL A 151 -36.21 -41.24 -42.25
CA VAL A 151 -36.25 -39.77 -42.14
C VAL A 151 -37.34 -39.32 -41.14
N GLY A 152 -38.50 -39.97 -41.17
CA GLY A 152 -39.57 -39.71 -40.18
C GLY A 152 -39.13 -40.01 -38.75
N VAL A 153 -38.49 -41.17 -38.53
CA VAL A 153 -37.97 -41.55 -37.21
C VAL A 153 -36.86 -40.60 -36.75
N ARG A 154 -35.97 -40.17 -37.66
CA ARG A 154 -34.94 -39.16 -37.38
C ARG A 154 -35.54 -37.87 -36.81
N ASN A 155 -36.62 -37.35 -37.40
CA ASN A 155 -37.26 -36.12 -36.93
C ASN A 155 -37.88 -36.28 -35.54
N THR A 156 -38.56 -37.40 -35.26
CA THR A 156 -39.10 -37.68 -33.91
C THR A 156 -38.00 -37.82 -32.85
N LEU A 157 -36.84 -38.35 -33.25
CA LEU A 157 -35.68 -38.52 -32.38
C LEU A 157 -35.04 -37.16 -32.05
N ILE A 158 -34.97 -36.23 -33.01
CA ILE A 158 -34.50 -34.85 -32.78
C ILE A 158 -35.42 -34.12 -31.78
N ILE A 159 -36.74 -34.21 -31.95
CA ILE A 159 -37.70 -33.57 -31.03
C ILE A 159 -37.57 -34.13 -29.61
N SER A 160 -37.46 -35.45 -29.49
CA SER A 160 -37.29 -36.13 -28.20
C SER A 160 -35.95 -35.80 -27.54
N ALA A 161 -34.88 -35.68 -28.34
CA ALA A 161 -33.57 -35.26 -27.86
C ALA A 161 -33.59 -33.79 -27.39
N ASP A 162 -34.28 -32.91 -28.10
CA ASP A 162 -34.46 -31.50 -27.72
C ASP A 162 -35.22 -31.35 -26.38
N GLN A 163 -36.24 -32.19 -26.14
CA GLN A 163 -36.96 -32.23 -24.87
C GLN A 163 -36.07 -32.73 -23.72
N LEU A 164 -35.38 -33.87 -23.90
CA LEU A 164 -34.45 -34.40 -22.90
C LEU A 164 -33.29 -33.45 -22.61
N PHE A 165 -32.80 -32.75 -23.64
CA PHE A 165 -31.75 -31.76 -23.49
C PHE A 165 -32.24 -30.56 -22.68
N SER A 166 -33.45 -30.06 -22.97
CA SER A 166 -34.03 -28.92 -22.26
C SER A 166 -34.29 -29.21 -20.78
N ILE A 167 -34.84 -30.40 -20.48
CA ILE A 167 -35.08 -30.86 -19.10
C ILE A 167 -33.75 -31.08 -18.37
N GLY A 168 -32.80 -31.80 -19.00
CA GLY A 168 -31.49 -32.03 -18.43
C GLY A 168 -30.68 -30.74 -18.20
N LEU A 169 -30.90 -29.70 -19.00
CA LEU A 169 -30.23 -28.40 -18.84
C LEU A 169 -30.83 -27.57 -17.70
N ALA A 170 -32.15 -27.67 -17.49
CA ALA A 170 -32.84 -27.03 -16.38
C ALA A 170 -32.53 -27.71 -15.04
N GLU A 171 -32.52 -29.05 -15.00
CA GLU A 171 -32.25 -29.85 -13.81
C GLU A 171 -30.75 -30.07 -13.53
N GLN A 172 -29.87 -29.64 -14.45
CA GLN A 172 -28.42 -29.90 -14.42
C GLN A 172 -28.05 -31.40 -14.33
N ASP A 173 -28.90 -32.29 -14.84
CA ASP A 173 -28.68 -33.74 -14.81
C ASP A 173 -27.65 -34.19 -15.86
N SER A 174 -26.48 -34.59 -15.37
CA SER A 174 -25.37 -35.11 -16.17
C SER A 174 -25.71 -36.34 -17.03
N ASN A 175 -26.72 -37.13 -16.64
CA ASN A 175 -27.07 -38.38 -17.34
C ASN A 175 -27.97 -38.12 -18.54
N GLN A 176 -29.07 -37.38 -18.34
CA GLN A 176 -29.99 -36.99 -19.41
C GLN A 176 -29.29 -36.13 -20.47
N LEU A 177 -28.51 -35.14 -20.02
CA LEU A 177 -27.76 -34.24 -20.90
C LEU A 177 -26.69 -35.01 -21.70
N GLY A 178 -26.00 -35.94 -21.04
CA GLY A 178 -25.03 -36.82 -21.70
C GLY A 178 -25.65 -37.73 -22.75
N SER A 179 -26.85 -38.26 -22.51
CA SER A 179 -27.59 -39.07 -23.47
C SER A 179 -28.11 -38.27 -24.66
N ALA A 180 -28.65 -37.07 -24.43
CA ALA A 180 -29.08 -36.17 -25.51
C ALA A 180 -27.90 -35.73 -26.40
N LEU A 181 -26.76 -35.38 -25.80
CA LEU A 181 -25.52 -35.06 -26.54
C LEU A 181 -25.02 -36.26 -27.37
N GLN A 182 -25.12 -37.48 -26.83
CA GLN A 182 -24.71 -38.68 -27.54
C GLN A 182 -25.63 -38.99 -28.73
N VAL A 183 -26.93 -38.71 -28.60
CA VAL A 183 -27.89 -38.75 -29.71
C VAL A 183 -27.51 -37.73 -30.79
N TYR A 184 -27.28 -36.47 -30.45
CA TYR A 184 -26.88 -35.45 -31.42
C TYR A 184 -25.55 -35.78 -32.13
N TYR A 185 -24.61 -36.40 -31.42
CA TYR A 185 -23.37 -36.90 -31.99
C TYR A 185 -23.63 -37.99 -33.03
N SER A 186 -24.38 -39.03 -32.66
CA SER A 186 -24.68 -40.14 -33.57
C SER A 186 -25.45 -39.71 -34.83
N LEU A 187 -26.26 -38.65 -34.74
CA LEU A 187 -26.96 -38.03 -35.86
C LEU A 187 -26.11 -37.03 -36.67
N ARG A 188 -24.89 -36.72 -36.24
CA ARG A 188 -23.97 -35.71 -36.82
C ARG A 188 -24.51 -34.27 -36.80
N ILE A 189 -25.34 -33.91 -35.81
CA ILE A 189 -25.95 -32.56 -35.66
C ILE A 189 -25.37 -31.81 -34.45
N LEU A 190 -24.50 -32.45 -33.67
CA LEU A 190 -23.96 -31.94 -32.40
C LEU A 190 -23.39 -30.50 -32.51
N ASP A 191 -22.56 -30.24 -33.52
CA ASP A 191 -21.85 -28.96 -33.67
C ASP A 191 -22.83 -27.80 -33.98
N GLN A 192 -23.83 -28.03 -34.84
CA GLN A 192 -24.87 -27.05 -35.13
C GLN A 192 -25.74 -26.75 -33.90
N LYS A 193 -26.11 -27.79 -33.12
CA LYS A 193 -26.97 -27.62 -31.95
C LYS A 193 -26.25 -26.91 -30.80
N ILE A 194 -24.98 -27.23 -30.55
CA ILE A 194 -24.16 -26.53 -29.54
C ILE A 194 -24.04 -25.04 -29.89
N ARG A 195 -23.76 -24.70 -31.17
CA ARG A 195 -23.75 -23.29 -31.61
C ARG A 195 -25.08 -22.59 -31.36
N GLN A 196 -26.20 -23.22 -31.75
CA GLN A 196 -27.54 -22.67 -31.49
C GLN A 196 -27.79 -22.39 -30.00
N ILE A 197 -27.41 -23.32 -29.11
CA ILE A 197 -27.61 -23.16 -27.66
C ILE A 197 -26.72 -22.03 -27.11
N ILE A 198 -25.49 -21.91 -27.60
CA ILE A 198 -24.59 -20.82 -27.21
C ILE A 198 -25.19 -19.48 -27.65
N ASP A 199 -25.68 -19.38 -28.89
CA ASP A 199 -26.31 -18.15 -29.41
C ASP A 199 -27.57 -17.76 -28.60
N GLU A 200 -28.45 -18.73 -28.29
CA GLU A 200 -29.64 -18.51 -27.46
C GLU A 200 -29.26 -18.01 -26.05
N LYS A 201 -28.23 -18.59 -25.43
CA LYS A 201 -27.75 -18.18 -24.10
C LYS A 201 -27.02 -16.83 -24.14
N GLN A 202 -26.30 -16.54 -25.22
CA GLN A 202 -25.67 -15.24 -25.46
C GLN A 202 -26.73 -14.13 -25.64
N GLU A 203 -27.82 -14.39 -26.35
CA GLU A 203 -28.92 -13.44 -26.52
C GLU A 203 -29.68 -13.20 -25.21
N TYR A 204 -29.94 -14.26 -24.43
CA TYR A 204 -30.48 -14.15 -23.08
C TYR A 204 -29.59 -13.27 -22.18
N MET A 205 -28.26 -13.50 -22.23
CA MET A 205 -27.31 -12.70 -21.47
C MET A 205 -27.34 -11.22 -21.90
N ARG A 206 -27.44 -10.94 -23.20
CA ARG A 206 -27.56 -9.57 -23.72
C ARG A 206 -28.82 -8.87 -23.17
N LYS A 207 -29.95 -9.58 -23.12
CA LYS A 207 -31.21 -9.06 -22.53
C LYS A 207 -31.06 -8.80 -21.03
N ALA A 208 -30.50 -9.76 -20.28
CA ALA A 208 -30.27 -9.60 -18.85
C ALA A 208 -29.33 -8.42 -18.52
N VAL A 209 -28.26 -8.22 -19.31
CA VAL A 209 -27.35 -7.07 -19.15
C VAL A 209 -28.08 -5.76 -19.44
N ASN A 210 -28.92 -5.71 -20.49
CA ASN A 210 -29.72 -4.53 -20.80
C ASN A 210 -30.71 -4.22 -19.68
N GLU A 211 -31.48 -5.20 -19.21
CA GLU A 211 -32.46 -5.01 -18.12
C GLU A 211 -31.81 -4.56 -16.80
N ALA A 212 -30.62 -5.07 -16.49
CA ALA A 212 -29.89 -4.68 -15.29
C ALA A 212 -29.34 -3.23 -15.35
N THR A 213 -29.07 -2.73 -16.55
CA THR A 213 -28.47 -1.40 -16.78
C THR A 213 -29.48 -0.36 -17.25
N ASP A 214 -30.69 -0.77 -17.63
CA ASP A 214 -31.77 0.10 -18.07
C ASP A 214 -32.49 0.77 -16.88
N VAL A 215 -32.01 1.96 -16.55
CA VAL A 215 -32.56 2.81 -15.47
C VAL A 215 -33.84 3.52 -15.91
N SER A 216 -34.27 3.41 -17.18
CA SER A 216 -35.51 4.04 -17.65
C SER A 216 -36.77 3.36 -17.08
N ALA A 217 -36.72 2.06 -16.79
CA ALA A 217 -37.79 1.32 -16.14
C ALA A 217 -38.07 1.78 -14.69
N LEU A 218 -37.06 2.32 -13.99
CA LEU A 218 -37.19 2.87 -12.64
C LEU A 218 -37.82 4.26 -12.60
N ASN A 219 -37.71 5.02 -13.70
CA ASN A 219 -38.36 6.32 -13.84
C ASN A 219 -39.84 6.22 -14.28
N GLN A 220 -40.34 5.03 -14.64
CA GLN A 220 -41.72 4.84 -15.14
C GLN A 220 -42.80 4.76 -14.05
N ASN A 221 -42.45 4.84 -12.76
CA ASN A 221 -43.41 5.25 -11.72
C ASN A 221 -43.65 6.78 -11.72
N ARG A 222 -43.49 7.44 -12.87
CA ARG A 222 -43.98 8.79 -13.12
C ARG A 222 -45.35 8.67 -13.77
N SER A 223 -46.39 8.94 -12.98
CA SER A 223 -47.66 9.43 -13.53
C SER A 223 -47.36 10.68 -14.36
N SER A 224 -47.28 10.50 -15.69
CA SER A 224 -47.19 11.58 -16.66
C SER A 224 -48.52 12.31 -16.73
N GLY A 225 -48.70 13.31 -15.85
CA GLY A 225 -49.60 14.43 -16.11
C GLY A 225 -48.85 15.49 -16.93
N PRO A 226 -49.43 16.04 -18.01
CA PRO A 226 -48.74 17.02 -18.84
C PRO A 226 -48.59 18.34 -18.07
N GLY A 227 -47.35 18.84 -17.91
CA GLY A 227 -47.09 20.21 -17.46
C GLY A 227 -46.30 20.41 -16.17
N ARG A 228 -45.40 19.51 -15.73
CA ARG A 228 -44.44 19.83 -14.65
C ARG A 228 -42.99 19.78 -15.10
N VAL A 229 -42.31 20.89 -14.81
CA VAL A 229 -40.88 21.17 -14.98
C VAL A 229 -40.03 20.09 -14.30
N VAL A 230 -38.97 19.65 -14.97
CA VAL A 230 -37.96 18.71 -14.45
C VAL A 230 -37.20 19.40 -13.30
N ILE A 231 -37.51 19.03 -12.07
CA ILE A 231 -36.76 19.45 -10.88
C ILE A 231 -35.50 18.58 -10.78
N PRO A 232 -34.30 19.14 -10.49
CA PRO A 232 -33.09 18.37 -10.25
C PRO A 232 -33.30 17.37 -9.09
N MET A 233 -32.80 16.14 -9.23
CA MET A 233 -32.99 15.07 -8.25
C MET A 233 -32.51 15.49 -6.85
N THR A 234 -33.28 15.15 -5.82
CA THR A 234 -32.90 15.33 -4.41
C THR A 234 -31.88 14.27 -3.98
N ILE A 235 -31.02 14.58 -2.99
CA ILE A 235 -29.95 13.70 -2.48
C ILE A 235 -30.47 12.28 -2.11
N ALA A 236 -31.69 12.20 -1.57
CA ALA A 236 -32.34 10.93 -1.20
C ALA A 236 -32.74 10.05 -2.41
N GLN A 237 -33.01 10.65 -3.57
CA GLN A 237 -33.34 9.93 -4.80
C GLN A 237 -32.09 9.35 -5.47
N ASN A 238 -30.93 9.99 -5.30
CA ASN A 238 -29.66 9.46 -5.76
C ASN A 238 -29.21 8.24 -4.95
N SER A 239 -29.52 8.15 -3.65
CA SER A 239 -29.20 6.96 -2.85
C SER A 239 -30.11 5.77 -3.18
N SER A 240 -31.41 6.01 -3.45
CA SER A 240 -32.31 4.93 -3.87
C SER A 240 -31.90 4.37 -5.24
N LEU A 241 -31.57 5.22 -6.21
CA LEU A 241 -31.09 4.78 -7.53
C LEU A 241 -29.81 3.92 -7.43
N ARG A 242 -28.85 4.31 -6.58
CA ARG A 242 -27.63 3.52 -6.32
C ARG A 242 -27.95 2.13 -5.75
N SER A 243 -28.86 2.07 -4.77
CA SER A 243 -29.25 0.80 -4.16
C SER A 243 -29.95 -0.15 -5.15
N THR A 244 -30.81 0.37 -6.03
CA THR A 244 -31.48 -0.46 -7.03
C THR A 244 -30.54 -0.93 -8.13
N LEU A 245 -29.66 -0.05 -8.63
CA LEU A 245 -28.60 -0.44 -9.58
C LEU A 245 -27.72 -1.55 -9.01
N ARG A 246 -27.39 -1.48 -7.72
CA ARG A 246 -26.65 -2.54 -7.03
C ARG A 246 -27.40 -3.85 -7.01
N GLN A 247 -28.67 -3.85 -6.61
CA GLN A 247 -29.47 -5.07 -6.59
C GLN A 247 -29.59 -5.68 -8.00
N ASN A 248 -29.79 -4.86 -9.03
CA ASN A 248 -29.83 -5.31 -10.41
C ASN A 248 -28.51 -5.95 -10.86
N ILE A 249 -27.36 -5.35 -10.53
CA ILE A 249 -26.04 -5.92 -10.84
C ILE A 249 -25.80 -7.22 -10.09
N GLU A 250 -26.23 -7.35 -8.83
CA GLU A 250 -26.17 -8.61 -8.07
C GLU A 250 -27.01 -9.71 -8.74
N THR A 251 -28.24 -9.41 -9.19
CA THR A 251 -29.06 -10.39 -9.94
C THR A 251 -28.43 -10.76 -11.30
N LEU A 252 -27.79 -9.81 -11.97
CA LEU A 252 -27.06 -10.06 -13.21
C LEU A 252 -25.89 -11.01 -12.99
N ILE A 253 -25.15 -10.85 -11.89
CA ILE A 253 -24.04 -11.72 -11.49
C ILE A 253 -24.54 -13.16 -11.27
N ASP A 254 -25.68 -13.36 -10.61
CA ASP A 254 -26.28 -14.69 -10.44
C ASP A 254 -26.73 -15.29 -11.80
N ASN A 255 -27.29 -14.49 -12.70
CA ASN A 255 -27.65 -14.93 -14.06
C ASN A 255 -26.41 -15.33 -14.89
N ILE A 256 -25.31 -14.59 -14.77
CA ILE A 256 -24.01 -14.92 -15.38
C ILE A 256 -23.49 -16.25 -14.83
N TYR A 257 -23.58 -16.47 -13.51
CA TYR A 257 -23.17 -17.72 -12.89
C TYR A 257 -23.97 -18.92 -13.41
N ASN A 258 -25.30 -18.81 -13.44
CA ASN A 258 -26.19 -19.90 -13.85
C ASN A 258 -25.99 -20.30 -15.32
N THR A 259 -25.87 -19.31 -16.21
CA THR A 259 -25.59 -19.55 -17.63
C THR A 259 -24.19 -20.14 -17.86
N PHE A 260 -23.18 -19.65 -17.15
CA PHE A 260 -21.84 -20.22 -17.17
C PHE A 260 -21.83 -21.67 -16.68
N SER A 261 -22.51 -21.97 -15.57
CA SER A 261 -22.60 -23.33 -15.02
C SER A 261 -23.22 -24.30 -16.03
N GLN A 262 -24.31 -23.90 -16.70
CA GLN A 262 -24.94 -24.68 -17.77
C GLN A 262 -24.01 -24.94 -18.96
N ILE A 263 -23.32 -23.91 -19.47
CA ILE A 263 -22.37 -24.03 -20.60
C ILE A 263 -21.17 -24.89 -20.20
N SER A 264 -20.63 -24.68 -19.01
CA SER A 264 -19.54 -25.49 -18.45
C SER A 264 -19.91 -26.97 -18.33
N LEU A 265 -21.14 -27.28 -17.92
CA LEU A 265 -21.65 -28.65 -17.83
C LEU A 265 -21.69 -29.32 -19.21
N ILE A 266 -22.17 -28.62 -20.24
CA ILE A 266 -22.17 -29.09 -21.63
C ILE A 266 -20.74 -29.42 -22.10
N TYR A 267 -19.82 -28.46 -22.01
CA TYR A 267 -18.43 -28.65 -22.47
C TYR A 267 -17.70 -29.75 -21.66
N ARG A 268 -17.96 -29.87 -20.36
CA ARG A 268 -17.39 -30.93 -19.52
C ARG A 268 -17.89 -32.31 -19.92
N LEU A 269 -19.17 -32.45 -20.26
CA LEU A 269 -19.77 -33.72 -20.70
C LEU A 269 -19.27 -34.13 -22.08
N VAL A 270 -19.16 -33.17 -23.01
CA VAL A 270 -18.56 -33.39 -24.32
C VAL A 270 -17.09 -33.82 -24.19
N LYS A 271 -16.33 -33.23 -23.26
CA LYS A 271 -14.93 -33.61 -22.99
C LYS A 271 -14.77 -34.99 -22.34
N LYS A 272 -15.76 -35.44 -21.56
CA LYS A 272 -15.66 -36.67 -20.74
C LYS A 272 -16.19 -37.93 -21.43
N ARG A 273 -17.15 -37.82 -22.35
CA ARG A 273 -17.75 -38.99 -23.02
C ARG A 273 -16.97 -39.38 -24.28
N ARG A 274 -16.65 -40.67 -24.38
CA ARG A 274 -15.96 -41.31 -25.51
C ARG A 274 -16.95 -42.13 -26.32
N ASP A 275 -16.75 -42.18 -27.62
CA ASP A 275 -17.57 -43.01 -28.50
C ASP A 275 -17.36 -44.52 -28.21
N THR A 276 -18.46 -45.27 -28.19
CA THR A 276 -18.47 -46.73 -27.97
C THR A 276 -17.90 -47.52 -29.15
N LEU A 277 -17.85 -46.94 -30.36
CA LEU A 277 -17.39 -47.64 -31.58
C LEU A 277 -15.97 -47.25 -32.00
N THR A 278 -15.54 -46.00 -31.79
CA THR A 278 -14.22 -45.50 -32.21
C THR A 278 -13.27 -45.15 -31.06
N ASN A 279 -13.75 -45.10 -29.81
CA ASN A 279 -12.98 -44.77 -28.60
C ASN A 279 -12.30 -43.37 -28.62
N SER A 280 -12.61 -42.54 -29.61
CA SER A 280 -12.18 -41.14 -29.69
C SER A 280 -13.07 -40.25 -28.81
N CYS A 281 -12.51 -39.12 -28.36
CA CYS A 281 -13.25 -38.15 -27.58
C CYS A 281 -14.21 -37.40 -28.51
N LEU A 282 -15.44 -37.10 -28.05
CA LEU A 282 -16.42 -36.31 -28.81
C LEU A 282 -15.90 -34.90 -29.19
N ILE A 283 -14.78 -34.48 -28.60
CA ILE A 283 -14.10 -33.21 -28.84
C ILE A 283 -13.27 -33.18 -30.14
N ASP A 284 -12.86 -34.33 -30.68
CA ASP A 284 -11.95 -34.40 -31.85
C ASP A 284 -12.66 -34.03 -33.18
N GLN A 285 -14.00 -33.88 -33.16
CA GLN A 285 -14.82 -33.44 -34.30
C GLN A 285 -15.53 -32.10 -34.09
N LEU A 286 -15.44 -31.50 -32.90
CA LEU A 286 -15.70 -30.06 -32.78
C LEU A 286 -14.49 -29.38 -33.42
N ASN A 287 -14.72 -28.49 -34.39
CA ASN A 287 -13.64 -27.77 -35.07
C ASN A 287 -12.63 -27.23 -34.03
N GLN A 288 -11.33 -27.26 -34.36
CA GLN A 288 -10.22 -26.84 -33.47
C GLN A 288 -10.43 -25.47 -32.77
N THR A 289 -11.36 -24.66 -33.25
CA THR A 289 -11.83 -23.40 -32.70
C THR A 289 -12.62 -23.50 -31.38
N ASP A 290 -13.26 -24.64 -31.07
CA ASP A 290 -14.19 -24.77 -29.92
C ASP A 290 -13.56 -25.34 -28.63
N SER A 291 -12.27 -25.70 -28.68
CA SER A 291 -11.50 -26.04 -27.45
C SER A 291 -11.40 -24.86 -26.47
N GLU A 292 -11.69 -23.64 -26.96
CA GLU A 292 -11.73 -22.38 -26.22
C GLU A 292 -13.16 -21.83 -26.00
N GLY A 293 -14.21 -22.64 -26.16
CA GLY A 293 -15.61 -22.15 -26.07
C GLY A 293 -15.96 -21.43 -24.75
N LEU A 294 -15.32 -21.82 -23.64
CA LEU A 294 -15.46 -21.13 -22.36
C LEU A 294 -14.79 -19.75 -22.37
N ASN A 295 -13.64 -19.59 -23.05
CA ASN A 295 -13.01 -18.29 -23.24
C ASN A 295 -13.86 -17.41 -24.16
N HIS A 296 -14.46 -17.98 -25.21
CA HIS A 296 -15.36 -17.26 -26.09
C HIS A 296 -16.57 -16.70 -25.33
N PHE A 297 -17.20 -17.50 -24.46
CA PHE A 297 -18.27 -17.03 -23.57
C PHE A 297 -17.81 -15.85 -22.68
N TRP A 298 -16.66 -15.97 -22.00
CA TRP A 298 -16.16 -14.88 -21.17
C TRP A 298 -15.81 -13.63 -21.96
N THR A 299 -15.21 -13.76 -23.15
CA THR A 299 -14.97 -12.60 -24.03
C THR A 299 -16.27 -11.93 -24.49
N PHE A 300 -17.31 -12.71 -24.78
CA PHE A 300 -18.63 -12.20 -25.12
C PHE A 300 -19.29 -11.45 -23.95
N VAL A 301 -19.28 -12.04 -22.75
CA VAL A 301 -19.85 -11.44 -21.53
C VAL A 301 -19.12 -10.15 -21.19
N THR A 302 -17.78 -10.16 -21.16
CA THR A 302 -16.94 -8.98 -20.91
C THR A 302 -17.20 -7.88 -21.92
N LYS A 303 -17.24 -8.21 -23.22
CA LYS A 303 -17.51 -7.24 -24.28
C LYS A 303 -18.90 -6.63 -24.13
N THR A 304 -19.93 -7.45 -23.93
CA THR A 304 -21.31 -7.00 -23.77
C THR A 304 -21.49 -6.12 -22.52
N LEU A 305 -20.91 -6.51 -21.38
CA LEU A 305 -20.90 -5.70 -20.16
C LEU A 305 -20.20 -4.36 -20.37
N SER A 306 -19.00 -4.37 -20.98
CA SER A 306 -18.23 -3.14 -21.21
C SER A 306 -18.95 -2.17 -22.16
N GLU A 307 -19.53 -2.67 -23.25
CA GLU A 307 -20.26 -1.85 -24.22
C GLU A 307 -21.51 -1.24 -23.59
N GLN A 308 -22.29 -2.01 -22.82
CA GLN A 308 -23.52 -1.51 -22.21
C GLN A 308 -23.23 -0.54 -21.05
N LEU A 309 -22.28 -0.86 -20.17
CA LEU A 309 -21.90 0.06 -19.10
C LEU A 309 -21.36 1.39 -19.65
N CYS A 310 -20.56 1.34 -20.73
CA CYS A 310 -20.09 2.56 -21.40
C CYS A 310 -21.22 3.36 -22.07
N LYS A 311 -22.19 2.70 -22.72
CA LYS A 311 -23.36 3.37 -23.31
C LYS A 311 -24.18 4.07 -22.23
N VAL A 312 -24.55 3.36 -21.17
CA VAL A 312 -25.37 3.91 -20.08
C VAL A 312 -24.64 5.03 -19.33
N ALA A 313 -23.32 4.94 -19.16
CA ALA A 313 -22.53 6.01 -18.57
C ALA A 313 -22.45 7.27 -19.46
N ASN A 314 -22.55 7.13 -20.79
CA ASN A 314 -22.59 8.27 -21.71
C ASN A 314 -24.00 8.87 -21.80
N ASP A 315 -25.05 8.06 -21.69
CA ASP A 315 -26.44 8.49 -21.79
C ASP A 315 -26.92 9.24 -20.54
N SER A 316 -26.36 8.96 -19.35
CA SER A 316 -26.73 9.63 -18.11
C SER A 316 -25.55 9.89 -17.17
N GLN A 317 -25.27 11.17 -16.94
CA GLN A 317 -24.24 11.63 -16.00
C GLN A 317 -24.52 11.18 -14.55
N THR A 318 -25.78 11.01 -14.18
CA THR A 318 -26.18 10.56 -12.83
C THR A 318 -25.86 9.09 -12.60
N ILE A 319 -26.07 8.24 -13.62
CA ILE A 319 -25.71 6.82 -13.57
C ILE A 319 -24.19 6.68 -13.60
N ARG A 320 -23.49 7.48 -14.41
CA ARG A 320 -22.03 7.52 -14.41
C ARG A 320 -21.46 7.83 -13.02
N GLN A 321 -21.98 8.86 -12.35
CA GLN A 321 -21.57 9.17 -10.97
C GLN A 321 -21.92 8.05 -9.97
N ALA A 322 -23.06 7.38 -10.13
CA ALA A 322 -23.43 6.23 -9.30
C ALA A 322 -22.46 5.04 -9.50
N LEU A 323 -22.10 4.72 -10.75
CA LEU A 323 -21.14 3.67 -11.09
C LEU A 323 -19.73 3.99 -10.56
N GLU A 324 -19.30 5.24 -10.69
CA GLU A 324 -18.00 5.70 -10.20
C GLU A 324 -17.93 5.71 -8.66
N THR A 325 -19.02 6.03 -7.95
CA THR A 325 -19.01 6.13 -6.48
C THR A 325 -19.15 4.78 -5.77
N GLU A 326 -19.92 3.86 -6.33
CA GLU A 326 -20.20 2.54 -5.77
C GLU A 326 -19.26 1.44 -6.32
N TYR A 327 -18.24 1.81 -7.09
CA TYR A 327 -17.28 0.86 -7.69
C TYR A 327 -16.75 -0.20 -6.72
N PRO A 328 -16.31 0.13 -5.48
CA PRO A 328 -15.82 -0.89 -4.54
C PRO A 328 -16.88 -1.93 -4.15
N ASN A 329 -18.15 -1.53 -4.07
CA ASN A 329 -19.25 -2.45 -3.77
C ASN A 329 -19.49 -3.42 -4.93
N TYR A 330 -19.51 -2.91 -6.17
CA TYR A 330 -19.64 -3.78 -7.34
C TYR A 330 -18.48 -4.77 -7.45
N LEU A 331 -17.26 -4.28 -7.21
CA LEU A 331 -16.07 -5.12 -7.19
C LEU A 331 -16.17 -6.24 -6.14
N ASN A 332 -16.80 -5.98 -4.98
CA ASN A 332 -17.08 -7.01 -3.99
C ASN A 332 -17.99 -8.12 -4.56
N SER A 333 -19.10 -7.73 -5.18
CA SER A 333 -20.06 -8.68 -5.75
C SER A 333 -19.44 -9.52 -6.86
N PHE A 334 -18.61 -8.90 -7.72
CA PHE A 334 -17.84 -9.66 -8.70
C PHE A 334 -16.75 -10.55 -8.07
N SER A 335 -16.13 -10.13 -6.96
CA SER A 335 -15.20 -10.96 -6.16
C SER A 335 -15.84 -12.21 -5.61
N GLU A 336 -17.08 -12.09 -5.14
CA GLU A 336 -17.83 -13.24 -4.68
C GLU A 336 -18.12 -14.21 -5.83
N LEU A 337 -18.48 -13.70 -7.02
CA LEU A 337 -18.66 -14.51 -8.22
C LEU A 337 -17.38 -15.25 -8.63
N TRP A 338 -16.23 -14.57 -8.63
CA TRP A 338 -14.95 -15.21 -8.95
C TRP A 338 -14.62 -16.33 -7.97
N LYS A 339 -14.86 -16.12 -6.66
CA LYS A 339 -14.68 -17.16 -5.63
C LYS A 339 -15.61 -18.35 -5.84
N ARG A 340 -16.87 -18.11 -6.21
CA ARG A 340 -17.83 -19.19 -6.54
C ARG A 340 -17.37 -19.98 -7.77
N ILE A 341 -16.95 -19.31 -8.84
CA ILE A 341 -16.45 -19.96 -10.06
C ILE A 341 -15.14 -20.71 -9.81
N SER A 342 -14.20 -20.14 -9.06
CA SER A 342 -12.89 -20.75 -8.79
C SER A 342 -12.98 -22.02 -7.94
N ARG A 343 -14.00 -22.12 -7.06
CA ARG A 343 -14.32 -23.36 -6.33
C ARG A 343 -14.69 -24.50 -7.27
N ASP A 344 -15.52 -24.21 -8.27
CA ASP A 344 -16.04 -25.21 -9.21
C ASP A 344 -15.11 -25.44 -10.42
N HIS A 345 -14.29 -24.44 -10.77
CA HIS A 345 -13.48 -24.38 -11.98
C HIS A 345 -12.10 -23.71 -11.76
N LYS A 346 -11.11 -24.53 -11.40
CA LYS A 346 -9.74 -24.05 -11.11
C LYS A 346 -8.95 -23.57 -12.34
N ASP A 347 -9.35 -23.98 -13.54
CA ASP A 347 -8.57 -23.77 -14.77
C ASP A 347 -8.89 -22.44 -15.50
N ILE A 348 -9.89 -21.67 -15.04
CA ILE A 348 -10.40 -20.50 -15.76
C ILE A 348 -10.07 -19.22 -14.99
N ASN A 349 -9.26 -18.35 -15.60
CA ASN A 349 -8.87 -17.06 -15.02
C ASN A 349 -9.92 -15.97 -15.33
N ALA A 350 -11.16 -16.18 -14.86
CA ALA A 350 -12.29 -15.28 -15.11
C ALA A 350 -12.13 -13.90 -14.43
N GLU A 351 -11.32 -13.81 -13.38
CA GLU A 351 -11.06 -12.59 -12.61
C GLU A 351 -10.45 -11.48 -13.48
N LYS A 352 -9.37 -11.78 -14.20
CA LYS A 352 -8.70 -10.80 -15.07
C LYS A 352 -9.59 -10.34 -16.23
N VAL A 353 -10.40 -11.25 -16.78
CA VAL A 353 -11.24 -11.02 -17.97
C VAL A 353 -12.48 -10.20 -17.64
N LEU A 354 -13.06 -10.34 -16.43
CA LEU A 354 -14.18 -9.52 -16.00
C LEU A 354 -13.73 -8.15 -15.47
N ARG A 355 -12.59 -8.09 -14.75
CA ARG A 355 -12.04 -6.81 -14.24
C ARG A 355 -11.74 -5.82 -15.37
N SER A 356 -11.31 -6.31 -16.53
CA SER A 356 -11.08 -5.45 -17.71
C SER A 356 -12.34 -4.76 -18.22
N SER A 357 -13.53 -5.35 -18.04
CA SER A 357 -14.80 -4.69 -18.42
C SER A 357 -15.11 -3.46 -17.58
N MET A 358 -14.58 -3.37 -16.35
CA MET A 358 -14.83 -2.29 -15.40
C MET A 358 -13.65 -1.35 -15.18
N GLN A 359 -12.54 -1.53 -15.90
CA GLN A 359 -11.30 -0.77 -15.70
C GLN A 359 -11.48 0.74 -15.91
N ALA A 360 -12.37 1.16 -16.81
CA ALA A 360 -12.71 2.56 -17.01
C ALA A 360 -13.29 3.20 -15.73
N PHE A 361 -14.18 2.48 -15.02
CA PHE A 361 -14.78 2.95 -13.77
C PHE A 361 -13.80 2.89 -12.60
N GLU A 362 -12.90 1.90 -12.58
CA GLU A 362 -11.79 1.84 -11.61
C GLU A 362 -10.91 3.09 -11.72
N SER A 363 -10.53 3.46 -12.95
CA SER A 363 -9.70 4.63 -13.21
C SER A 363 -10.40 5.94 -12.81
N ALA A 364 -11.71 6.04 -13.04
CA ALA A 364 -12.53 7.18 -12.65
C ALA A 364 -12.69 7.29 -11.13
N TYR A 365 -12.93 6.16 -10.44
CA TYR A 365 -12.97 6.11 -8.98
C TYR A 365 -11.64 6.55 -8.36
N LEU A 366 -10.51 6.03 -8.87
CA LEU A 366 -9.18 6.38 -8.38
C LEU A 366 -8.84 7.86 -8.61
N SER A 367 -9.25 8.42 -9.75
CA SER A 367 -9.10 9.85 -10.05
C SER A 367 -9.90 10.72 -9.08
N ARG A 368 -11.17 10.35 -8.82
CA ARG A 368 -12.07 11.04 -7.87
C ARG A 368 -11.58 10.92 -6.42
N SER A 369 -11.11 9.74 -6.02
CA SER A 369 -10.52 9.50 -4.70
C SER A 369 -9.31 10.40 -4.48
N LEU A 370 -8.40 10.46 -5.46
CA LEU A 370 -7.25 11.36 -5.41
C LEU A 370 -7.66 12.83 -5.36
N SER A 371 -8.62 13.26 -6.18
CA SER A 371 -9.08 14.65 -6.18
C SER A 371 -9.72 15.05 -4.85
N LEU A 372 -10.57 14.19 -4.26
CA LEU A 372 -11.17 14.43 -2.95
C LEU A 372 -10.12 14.57 -1.86
N LEU A 373 -9.13 13.68 -1.84
CA LEU A 373 -8.04 13.73 -0.88
C LEU A 373 -7.16 14.97 -1.08
N PHE A 374 -6.85 15.34 -2.32
CA PHE A 374 -6.05 16.53 -2.63
C PHE A 374 -6.81 17.83 -2.29
N ASP A 375 -8.09 17.90 -2.62
CA ASP A 375 -8.94 19.04 -2.30
C ASP A 375 -9.09 19.22 -0.79
N SER A 376 -9.12 18.13 -0.02
CA SER A 376 -9.15 18.19 1.44
C SER A 376 -7.89 18.86 2.01
N VAL A 377 -6.72 18.58 1.43
CA VAL A 377 -5.47 19.25 1.81
C VAL A 377 -5.46 20.69 1.31
N ASN A 378 -5.76 20.91 0.03
CA ASN A 378 -5.69 22.24 -0.57
C ASN A 378 -6.63 23.25 0.09
N LYS A 379 -7.84 22.84 0.49
CA LYS A 379 -8.78 23.72 1.22
C LYS A 379 -8.21 24.22 2.54
N VAL A 380 -7.53 23.34 3.29
CA VAL A 380 -6.91 23.69 4.58
C VAL A 380 -5.83 24.76 4.42
N PHE A 381 -5.11 24.76 3.29
CA PHE A 381 -4.07 25.75 3.00
C PHE A 381 -4.54 26.93 2.13
N ALA A 382 -5.78 26.92 1.60
CA ALA A 382 -6.32 27.99 0.75
C ALA A 382 -6.95 29.14 1.54
N ASP A 383 -7.44 28.89 2.75
CA ASP A 383 -8.02 29.91 3.64
C ASP A 383 -6.96 30.81 4.34
N ALA A 384 -5.70 30.75 3.88
CA ALA A 384 -4.61 31.61 4.31
C ALA A 384 -4.91 33.07 3.90
N LYS A 385 -5.56 33.82 4.80
CA LYS A 385 -5.86 35.24 4.61
C LYS A 385 -4.56 36.04 4.50
N GLU A 386 -4.57 37.05 3.62
CA GLU A 386 -3.51 38.06 3.57
C GLU A 386 -3.23 38.65 4.97
N PRO A 387 -1.95 38.90 5.31
CA PRO A 387 -1.59 39.42 6.61
C PRO A 387 -2.17 40.83 6.77
N SER A 388 -3.17 40.99 7.65
CA SER A 388 -3.65 42.30 8.06
C SER A 388 -2.54 43.05 8.81
N LEU A 389 -2.40 44.36 8.52
CA LEU A 389 -1.38 45.34 8.94
C LEU A 389 -1.12 45.54 10.45
N ASN A 390 -1.44 44.59 11.34
CA ASN A 390 -1.35 44.77 12.79
C ASN A 390 -0.33 43.81 13.45
N PRO A 391 0.96 44.14 13.53
CA PRO A 391 2.05 43.21 13.91
C PRO A 391 2.05 42.69 15.36
N ASN A 392 1.05 43.06 16.17
CA ASN A 392 1.01 42.75 17.61
C ASN A 392 -0.02 41.66 18.01
N ALA A 393 -0.76 41.06 17.07
CA ALA A 393 -1.64 39.94 17.41
C ALA A 393 -0.90 38.61 17.29
N GLU A 394 -0.75 37.89 18.42
CA GLU A 394 -0.16 36.55 18.49
C GLU A 394 -0.77 35.54 17.48
N SER A 395 -1.98 35.81 17.00
CA SER A 395 -2.72 34.96 16.06
C SER A 395 -2.31 35.09 14.59
N ILE A 396 -1.53 36.09 14.19
CA ILE A 396 -1.26 36.36 12.76
C ILE A 396 -0.27 35.35 12.17
N TYR A 397 0.71 34.90 12.96
CA TYR A 397 1.74 33.98 12.50
C TYR A 397 1.30 32.51 12.52
N THR A 398 0.25 32.18 13.25
CA THR A 398 -0.33 30.82 13.29
C THR A 398 -1.57 30.67 12.42
N ALA A 399 -2.09 31.76 11.83
CA ALA A 399 -3.32 31.75 11.04
C ALA A 399 -3.23 30.86 9.78
N ASN A 400 -2.01 30.67 9.24
CA ASN A 400 -1.76 29.88 8.03
C ASN A 400 -1.36 28.43 8.32
N VAL A 401 -1.25 28.05 9.60
CA VAL A 401 -0.89 26.69 10.03
C VAL A 401 -2.18 25.88 10.22
N PRO A 402 -2.27 24.64 9.69
CA PRO A 402 -3.47 23.80 9.84
C PRO A 402 -3.94 23.66 11.30
N SER A 403 -5.24 23.78 11.52
CA SER A 403 -5.81 23.53 12.85
C SER A 403 -5.97 22.02 13.12
N GLU A 404 -6.23 21.66 14.38
CA GLU A 404 -6.50 20.26 14.72
C GLU A 404 -7.74 19.70 14.01
N LYS A 405 -8.77 20.53 13.84
CA LYS A 405 -10.00 20.14 13.14
C LYS A 405 -9.74 19.86 11.66
N ASP A 406 -8.86 20.65 11.05
CA ASP A 406 -8.48 20.49 9.65
C ASP A 406 -7.75 19.17 9.42
N ILE A 407 -6.83 18.82 10.32
CA ILE A 407 -6.16 17.52 10.32
C ILE A 407 -7.17 16.38 10.50
N ASP A 408 -8.14 16.52 11.42
CA ASP A 408 -9.18 15.50 11.61
C ASP A 408 -10.05 15.29 10.36
N LEU A 409 -10.33 16.36 9.60
CA LEU A 409 -11.05 16.25 8.33
C LEU A 409 -10.25 15.46 7.30
N ILE A 410 -8.96 15.75 7.13
CA ILE A 410 -8.08 15.01 6.20
C ILE A 410 -8.01 13.53 6.61
N ILE A 411 -7.80 13.24 7.90
CA ILE A 411 -7.74 11.86 8.42
C ILE A 411 -9.07 11.14 8.22
N ARG A 412 -10.21 11.80 8.40
CA ARG A 412 -11.54 11.23 8.14
C ARG A 412 -11.70 10.83 6.68
N HIS A 413 -11.28 11.68 5.74
CA HIS A 413 -11.34 11.37 4.31
C HIS A 413 -10.42 10.20 3.92
N ILE A 414 -9.18 10.19 4.43
CA ILE A 414 -8.25 9.06 4.26
C ILE A 414 -8.87 7.76 4.81
N SER A 415 -9.46 7.81 6.01
CA SER A 415 -10.12 6.67 6.63
C SER A 415 -11.26 6.15 5.76
N THR A 416 -12.14 7.03 5.25
CA THR A 416 -13.28 6.60 4.44
C THR A 416 -12.86 5.90 3.14
N GLU A 417 -11.82 6.40 2.47
CA GLU A 417 -11.34 5.82 1.21
C GLU A 417 -10.59 4.49 1.43
N LEU A 418 -9.79 4.39 2.50
CA LEU A 418 -9.13 3.13 2.86
C LEU A 418 -10.13 2.04 3.25
N HIS A 419 -11.17 2.39 4.03
CA HIS A 419 -12.21 1.43 4.40
C HIS A 419 -13.06 1.01 3.19
N ALA A 420 -13.40 1.96 2.30
CA ALA A 420 -14.17 1.64 1.09
C ALA A 420 -13.41 0.69 0.15
N SER A 421 -12.08 0.83 0.05
CA SER A 421 -11.24 -0.01 -0.82
C SER A 421 -10.77 -1.31 -0.20
N ALA A 422 -10.94 -1.51 1.12
CA ALA A 422 -10.51 -2.71 1.84
C ALA A 422 -11.17 -4.02 1.36
N VAL A 423 -12.19 -3.92 0.50
CA VAL A 423 -12.87 -5.03 -0.16
C VAL A 423 -11.93 -5.86 -1.05
N ASP A 424 -11.02 -5.21 -1.77
CA ASP A 424 -10.14 -5.84 -2.76
C ASP A 424 -8.67 -5.44 -2.54
N HIS A 425 -7.77 -6.40 -2.67
CA HIS A 425 -6.34 -6.15 -2.44
C HIS A 425 -5.75 -5.16 -3.45
N MET A 426 -6.08 -5.31 -4.74
CA MET A 426 -5.51 -4.49 -5.81
C MET A 426 -6.05 -3.06 -5.79
N LEU A 427 -7.34 -2.90 -5.48
CA LEU A 427 -7.94 -1.59 -5.28
C LEU A 427 -7.38 -0.89 -4.03
N CYS A 428 -7.31 -1.60 -2.90
CA CYS A 428 -6.74 -1.07 -1.66
C CYS A 428 -5.29 -0.59 -1.84
N GLN A 429 -4.47 -1.34 -2.59
CA GLN A 429 -3.10 -0.94 -2.90
C GLN A 429 -3.05 0.34 -3.74
N SER A 430 -3.98 0.51 -4.68
CA SER A 430 -4.05 1.72 -5.53
C SER A 430 -4.53 2.94 -4.75
N VAL A 431 -5.51 2.78 -3.85
CA VAL A 431 -5.95 3.84 -2.94
C VAL A 431 -4.86 4.19 -1.92
N ALA A 432 -4.14 3.21 -1.38
CA ALA A 432 -3.00 3.45 -0.50
C ALA A 432 -1.93 4.32 -1.18
N LYS A 433 -1.63 4.09 -2.46
CA LYS A 433 -0.74 4.96 -3.25
C LYS A 433 -1.28 6.39 -3.38
N ASN A 434 -2.59 6.58 -3.52
CA ASN A 434 -3.20 7.91 -3.53
C ASN A 434 -3.06 8.59 -2.16
N VAL A 435 -3.28 7.85 -1.07
CA VAL A 435 -3.06 8.33 0.31
C VAL A 435 -1.60 8.76 0.52
N THR A 436 -0.62 7.96 0.07
CA THR A 436 0.80 8.33 0.09
C THR A 436 1.05 9.66 -0.63
N LYS A 437 0.46 9.87 -1.81
CA LYS A 437 0.59 11.14 -2.55
C LYS A 437 -0.03 12.30 -1.77
N THR A 438 -1.17 12.09 -1.10
CA THR A 438 -1.83 13.10 -0.27
C THR A 438 -1.00 13.48 0.95
N ILE A 439 -0.38 12.49 1.62
CA ILE A 439 0.55 12.71 2.73
C ILE A 439 1.74 13.56 2.25
N ASN A 440 2.33 13.20 1.11
CA ASN A 440 3.44 13.97 0.53
C ASN A 440 3.01 15.40 0.14
N LEU A 441 1.80 15.59 -0.37
CA LEU A 441 1.27 16.93 -0.65
C LEU A 441 1.13 17.77 0.62
N PHE A 442 0.65 17.17 1.72
CA PHE A 442 0.56 17.84 3.02
C PHE A 442 1.95 18.24 3.55
N VAL A 443 2.94 17.35 3.43
CA VAL A 443 4.34 17.63 3.78
C VAL A 443 4.89 18.79 2.95
N GLN A 444 4.70 18.76 1.63
CA GLN A 444 5.17 19.82 0.72
C GLN A 444 4.53 21.18 1.05
N LYS A 445 3.25 21.20 1.42
CA LYS A 445 2.56 22.43 1.85
C LYS A 445 3.09 22.95 3.18
N CYS A 446 3.41 22.08 4.13
CA CYS A 446 4.04 22.46 5.40
C CYS A 446 5.46 22.99 5.19
N GLU A 447 6.22 22.38 4.28
CA GLU A 447 7.57 22.82 3.91
C GLU A 447 7.57 24.22 3.30
N GLN A 448 6.58 24.54 2.44
CA GLN A 448 6.39 25.88 1.86
C GLN A 448 6.12 26.98 2.90
N LEU A 449 5.59 26.62 4.07
CA LEU A 449 5.33 27.57 5.15
C LEU A 449 6.55 27.78 6.04
N ASN A 450 7.58 26.94 5.95
CA ASN A 450 8.73 26.96 6.85
C ASN A 450 9.54 28.27 6.69
N SER A 451 9.84 28.95 7.81
CA SER A 451 10.69 30.16 7.79
C SER A 451 12.16 29.78 7.96
N THR A 452 13.00 30.22 7.04
CA THR A 452 14.47 30.01 7.06
C THR A 452 15.24 31.31 7.33
N ASP A 453 14.56 32.34 7.82
CA ASP A 453 15.15 33.67 8.04
C ASP A 453 16.09 33.67 9.25
N GLY A 454 17.01 34.64 9.37
CA GLY A 454 17.89 34.75 10.54
C GLY A 454 17.15 34.91 11.88
N HIS A 455 15.89 35.35 11.87
CA HIS A 455 15.03 35.38 13.06
C HIS A 455 14.58 33.99 13.52
N SER A 456 14.62 32.97 12.65
CA SER A 456 14.28 31.58 12.98
C SER A 456 15.35 30.92 13.85
N THR A 457 16.63 31.31 13.69
CA THR A 457 17.78 30.72 14.40
C THR A 457 18.26 31.56 15.58
N GLN A 458 17.68 32.74 15.82
CA GLN A 458 18.10 33.65 16.88
C GLN A 458 18.05 33.02 18.29
N VAL A 459 19.19 33.01 18.99
CA VAL A 459 19.28 32.42 20.35
C VAL A 459 19.09 33.46 21.47
N ILE A 460 19.39 34.74 21.21
CA ILE A 460 19.39 35.80 22.23
C ILE A 460 18.08 36.60 22.16
N GLY A 461 17.34 36.68 23.27
CA GLY A 461 16.10 37.47 23.37
C GLY A 461 14.83 36.62 23.48
N PRO A 462 13.63 37.22 23.37
CA PRO A 462 12.36 36.50 23.43
C PRO A 462 12.07 35.73 22.13
N PHE A 463 11.25 34.67 22.21
CA PHE A 463 10.88 33.84 21.05
C PHE A 463 10.28 34.67 19.89
N THR A 464 10.90 34.55 18.73
CA THR A 464 10.48 35.26 17.52
C THR A 464 9.22 34.64 16.91
N PRO A 465 8.45 35.40 16.12
CA PRO A 465 7.30 34.86 15.40
C PRO A 465 7.67 33.71 14.45
N SER A 466 8.81 33.79 13.77
CA SER A 466 9.34 32.73 12.89
C SER A 466 9.62 31.43 13.65
N GLN A 467 10.18 31.52 14.86
CA GLN A 467 10.40 30.35 15.73
C GLN A 467 9.08 29.70 16.17
N ARG A 468 8.09 30.52 16.55
CA ARG A 468 6.77 30.02 16.95
C ARG A 468 6.04 29.35 15.78
N LEU A 469 6.16 29.90 14.57
CA LEU A 469 5.59 29.33 13.36
C LEU A 469 6.26 27.98 13.02
N ASN A 470 7.59 27.89 13.02
CA ASN A 470 8.30 26.63 12.76
C ASN A 470 7.95 25.57 13.81
N ALA A 471 7.88 25.93 15.10
CA ALA A 471 7.46 25.03 16.17
C ALA A 471 6.00 24.56 16.00
N ALA A 472 5.09 25.45 15.60
CA ALA A 472 3.69 25.10 15.33
C ALA A 472 3.56 24.14 14.14
N ILE A 473 4.33 24.34 13.06
CA ILE A 473 4.37 23.42 11.90
C ILE A 473 4.82 22.03 12.35
N VAL A 474 5.89 21.94 13.14
CA VAL A 474 6.41 20.66 13.66
C VAL A 474 5.38 19.95 14.55
N ASP A 475 4.67 20.69 15.41
CA ASP A 475 3.58 20.14 16.22
C ASP A 475 2.44 19.57 15.36
N ARG A 476 2.04 20.28 14.30
CA ARG A 476 1.01 19.79 13.36
C ARG A 476 1.45 18.59 12.56
N LEU A 477 2.70 18.56 12.09
CA LEU A 477 3.29 17.41 11.41
C LEU A 477 3.31 16.18 12.33
N GLN A 478 3.70 16.35 13.59
CA GLN A 478 3.70 15.26 14.57
C GLN A 478 2.29 14.75 14.87
N MET A 479 1.33 15.65 15.06
CA MET A 479 -0.07 15.27 15.30
C MET A 479 -0.67 14.52 14.11
N PHE A 480 -0.40 14.98 12.88
CA PHE A 480 -0.82 14.30 11.66
C PHE A 480 -0.23 12.89 11.58
N ARG A 481 1.08 12.74 11.81
CA ARG A 481 1.77 11.44 11.87
C ARG A 481 1.16 10.51 12.93
N MET A 482 0.90 11.01 14.12
CA MET A 482 0.33 10.22 15.22
C MET A 482 -1.09 9.73 14.91
N LYS A 483 -1.92 10.58 14.30
CA LYS A 483 -3.28 10.23 13.88
C LYS A 483 -3.28 9.21 12.73
N ILE A 484 -2.37 9.32 11.76
CA ILE A 484 -2.20 8.29 10.70
C ILE A 484 -1.75 6.96 11.31
N ASN A 485 -0.73 6.95 12.18
CA ASN A 485 -0.27 5.72 12.83
C ASN A 485 -1.41 5.03 13.61
N LYS A 486 -2.23 5.80 14.33
CA LYS A 486 -3.42 5.25 15.02
C LYS A 486 -4.43 4.65 14.04
N LEU A 487 -4.64 5.28 12.88
CA LEU A 487 -5.51 4.77 11.83
C LEU A 487 -4.99 3.46 11.26
N LEU A 488 -3.68 3.35 10.98
CA LEU A 488 -3.05 2.13 10.46
C LEU A 488 -3.25 0.93 11.38
N VAL A 489 -3.11 1.14 12.70
CA VAL A 489 -3.35 0.09 13.71
C VAL A 489 -4.82 -0.35 13.77
N THR A 490 -5.75 0.58 13.52
CA THR A 490 -7.20 0.31 13.65
C THR A 490 -7.81 -0.25 12.36
N SER A 491 -7.13 -0.10 11.22
CA SER A 491 -7.67 -0.46 9.91
C SER A 491 -7.51 -1.94 9.57
N ASN A 492 -8.58 -2.59 9.09
CA ASN A 492 -8.57 -3.99 8.60
C ASN A 492 -7.96 -4.15 7.19
N CYS A 493 -6.97 -3.33 6.84
CA CYS A 493 -6.36 -3.34 5.50
C CYS A 493 -5.24 -4.40 5.36
N PRO A 494 -4.91 -4.85 4.14
CA PRO A 494 -3.79 -5.76 3.91
C PRO A 494 -2.44 -5.20 4.39
N ILE A 495 -1.58 -6.07 4.91
CA ILE A 495 -0.28 -5.70 5.50
C ILE A 495 0.60 -4.90 4.52
N ASP A 496 0.62 -5.28 3.25
CA ASP A 496 1.43 -4.59 2.24
C ASP A 496 0.95 -3.16 1.97
N CYS A 497 -0.36 -2.91 2.07
CA CYS A 497 -0.93 -1.57 1.96
C CYS A 497 -0.56 -0.71 3.17
N LEU A 498 -0.57 -1.30 4.38
CA LEU A 498 -0.16 -0.60 5.61
C LEU A 498 1.31 -0.18 5.54
N LYS A 499 2.19 -1.06 5.06
CA LYS A 499 3.62 -0.75 4.87
C LYS A 499 3.85 0.41 3.90
N LEU A 500 3.06 0.49 2.81
CA LEU A 500 3.18 1.60 1.85
C LEU A 500 2.83 2.96 2.48
N VAL A 501 1.79 3.00 3.32
CA VAL A 501 1.42 4.24 4.03
C VAL A 501 2.42 4.54 5.14
N GLU A 502 2.92 3.54 5.86
CA GLU A 502 3.96 3.71 6.89
C GLU A 502 5.26 4.31 6.29
N GLN A 503 5.70 3.83 5.13
CA GLN A 503 6.85 4.39 4.41
C GLN A 503 6.66 5.88 4.05
N SER A 504 5.43 6.33 3.83
CA SER A 504 5.12 7.73 3.54
C SER A 504 5.17 8.66 4.77
N LEU A 505 5.37 8.13 5.97
CA LEU A 505 5.56 8.93 7.18
C LEU A 505 7.02 9.36 7.40
N PHE A 506 7.99 8.70 6.75
CA PHE A 506 9.41 9.06 6.85
C PHE A 506 9.72 10.50 6.37
N PRO A 507 9.14 11.01 5.26
CA PRO A 507 9.28 12.41 4.86
C PRO A 507 8.81 13.42 5.93
N ILE A 508 7.80 13.07 6.73
CA ILE A 508 7.32 13.94 7.82
C ILE A 508 8.41 14.09 8.89
N GLU A 509 9.05 12.99 9.29
CA GLU A 509 10.12 13.00 10.29
C GLU A 509 11.32 13.82 9.81
N ASN A 510 11.71 13.64 8.55
CA ASN A 510 12.81 14.41 7.96
C ASN A 510 12.50 15.91 7.92
N LEU A 511 11.27 16.30 7.55
CA LEU A 511 10.88 17.71 7.54
C LEU A 511 10.93 18.29 8.95
N MET A 512 10.39 17.58 9.95
CA MET A 512 10.44 18.02 11.35
C MET A 512 11.87 18.24 11.83
N PHE A 513 12.78 17.33 11.50
CA PHE A 513 14.20 17.45 11.84
C PHE A 513 14.83 18.65 11.15
N ASN A 514 14.65 18.79 9.83
CA ASN A 514 15.21 19.87 9.03
C ASN A 514 14.70 21.26 9.45
N THR A 515 13.47 21.35 9.95
CA THR A 515 12.89 22.61 10.45
C THR A 515 13.52 23.07 11.77
N LEU A 516 13.89 22.14 12.67
CA LEU A 516 14.43 22.49 14.00
C LEU A 516 15.96 22.47 14.08
N ASN A 517 16.62 21.65 13.27
CA ASN A 517 18.07 21.45 13.34
C ASN A 517 18.88 22.76 13.24
N PRO A 518 18.56 23.71 12.34
CA PRO A 518 19.29 24.99 12.26
C PRO A 518 19.23 25.82 13.56
N PHE A 519 18.13 25.73 14.31
CA PHE A 519 18.01 26.41 15.60
C PHE A 519 18.86 25.74 16.67
N PHE A 520 18.90 24.39 16.70
CA PHE A 520 19.75 23.66 17.63
C PHE A 520 21.26 23.84 17.35
N GLU A 521 21.65 23.91 16.07
CA GLU A 521 23.01 24.25 15.67
C GLU A 521 23.37 25.65 16.17
N SER A 522 22.50 26.64 15.97
CA SER A 522 22.75 28.00 16.45
C SER A 522 22.86 28.09 17.98
N ILE A 523 22.06 27.32 18.74
CA ILE A 523 22.21 27.21 20.20
C ILE A 523 23.59 26.67 20.57
N THR A 524 24.05 25.65 19.86
CA THR A 524 25.35 25.01 20.11
C THR A 524 26.49 26.00 19.85
N ASP A 525 26.45 26.70 18.71
CA ASP A 525 27.44 27.72 18.36
C ASP A 525 27.46 28.87 19.39
N ALA A 526 26.29 29.31 19.86
CA ALA A 526 26.19 30.36 20.87
C ALA A 526 26.80 29.93 22.21
N ILE A 527 26.56 28.69 22.63
CA ILE A 527 27.16 28.13 23.85
C ILE A 527 28.69 28.04 23.69
N GLU A 528 29.18 27.58 22.53
CA GLU A 528 30.61 27.49 22.25
C GLU A 528 31.29 28.87 22.26
N ALA A 529 30.66 29.88 21.66
CA ALA A 529 31.16 31.25 21.69
C ALA A 529 31.23 31.83 23.12
N ILE A 530 30.25 31.53 23.97
CA ILE A 530 30.26 31.92 25.39
C ILE A 530 31.40 31.22 26.13
N LEU A 531 31.60 29.92 25.89
CA LEU A 531 32.68 29.16 26.52
C LEU A 531 34.08 29.69 26.14
N LEU A 532 34.29 30.04 24.86
CA LEU A 532 35.56 30.58 24.37
C LEU A 532 35.89 31.95 24.97
N THR A 533 34.88 32.79 25.20
CA THR A 533 35.06 34.15 25.76
C THR A 533 35.16 34.17 27.28
N MET A 534 34.77 33.10 27.97
CA MET A 534 34.76 33.01 29.43
C MET A 534 36.13 33.29 30.07
N HIS A 535 37.23 32.89 29.43
CA HIS A 535 38.59 33.14 29.94
C HIS A 535 39.09 34.58 29.69
N SER A 536 38.46 35.31 28.76
CA SER A 536 38.81 36.68 28.42
C SER A 536 38.06 37.73 29.25
N GLU A 537 37.09 37.30 30.07
CA GLU A 537 36.39 38.18 30.99
C GLU A 537 37.32 38.63 32.13
N ASN A 538 37.27 39.93 32.45
CA ASN A 538 38.06 40.48 33.54
C ASN A 538 37.37 40.24 34.88
N TYR A 539 37.70 39.13 35.54
CA TYR A 539 37.24 38.82 36.89
C TYR A 539 37.94 39.64 38.00
N SER A 540 38.78 40.62 37.65
CA SER A 540 39.54 41.45 38.60
C SER A 540 38.77 42.67 39.11
N ASP A 541 37.49 42.86 38.75
CA ASP A 541 36.62 43.93 39.29
C ASP A 541 36.15 43.58 40.72
N THR A 542 37.12 43.52 41.64
CA THR A 542 36.92 43.32 43.09
C THR A 542 36.32 44.54 43.79
N ASP A 543 36.32 45.71 43.12
CA ASP A 543 35.79 46.98 43.65
C ASP A 543 34.30 46.84 44.02
N ARG A 544 33.52 46.11 43.22
CA ARG A 544 32.10 45.84 43.51
C ARG A 544 31.92 45.06 44.81
N VAL A 545 32.75 44.04 45.03
CA VAL A 545 32.70 43.19 46.23
C VAL A 545 33.12 43.99 47.45
N ALA A 546 34.20 44.78 47.36
CA ALA A 546 34.66 45.63 48.44
C ALA A 546 33.63 46.72 48.82
N ASN A 547 33.04 47.40 47.83
CA ASN A 547 31.97 48.39 48.05
C ASN A 547 30.76 47.78 48.74
N ARG A 548 30.33 46.58 48.31
CA ARG A 548 29.19 45.88 48.92
C ARG A 548 29.51 45.42 50.35
N THR A 549 30.74 44.98 50.60
CA THR A 549 31.21 44.56 51.92
C THR A 549 31.17 45.73 52.91
N ILE A 550 31.66 46.91 52.51
CA ILE A 550 31.58 48.13 53.34
C ILE A 550 30.13 48.49 53.67
N GLN A 551 29.25 48.45 52.66
CA GLN A 551 27.83 48.78 52.85
C GLN A 551 27.16 47.83 53.84
N LEU A 552 27.40 46.52 53.70
CA LEU A 552 26.85 45.51 54.60
C LEU A 552 27.42 45.64 56.01
N PHE A 553 28.74 45.82 56.14
CA PHE A 553 29.40 46.01 57.42
C PHE A 553 28.83 47.20 58.20
N LEU A 554 28.69 48.36 57.55
CA LEU A 554 28.13 49.55 58.17
C LEU A 554 26.68 49.32 58.64
N ARG A 555 25.84 48.73 57.78
CA ARG A 555 24.45 48.39 58.13
C ARG A 555 24.36 47.38 59.27
N GLN A 556 25.28 46.42 59.37
CA GLN A 556 25.26 45.46 60.48
C GLN A 556 25.63 46.13 61.80
N ILE A 557 26.65 47.00 61.79
CA ILE A 557 27.07 47.73 62.99
C ILE A 557 25.99 48.68 63.49
N THR A 558 25.20 49.30 62.61
CA THR A 558 24.09 50.17 63.01
C THR A 558 22.94 49.43 63.68
N LEU A 559 22.88 48.10 63.58
CA LEU A 559 21.84 47.26 64.18
C LEU A 559 22.27 46.60 65.50
N ILE A 560 23.55 46.71 65.91
CA ILE A 560 24.05 46.10 67.14
C ILE A 560 23.49 46.83 68.37
N ARG A 561 22.79 46.09 69.24
CA ARG A 561 22.24 46.57 70.52
C ARG A 561 22.19 45.44 71.56
N PRO A 562 22.58 45.66 72.84
CA PRO A 562 23.13 46.90 73.40
C PRO A 562 24.63 47.06 73.08
N LEU A 563 25.05 48.29 72.77
CA LEU A 563 26.45 48.59 72.47
C LEU A 563 27.16 49.20 73.68
N SER A 564 27.92 48.36 74.40
CA SER A 564 28.73 48.79 75.55
C SER A 564 29.95 49.63 75.13
N LYS A 565 30.58 50.36 76.07
CA LYS A 565 31.84 51.09 75.83
C LYS A 565 32.94 50.16 75.27
N ARG A 566 33.01 48.93 75.77
CA ARG A 566 33.92 47.87 75.27
C ARG A 566 33.52 47.42 73.85
N GLY A 567 32.23 47.31 73.56
CA GLY A 567 31.70 47.02 72.22
C GLY A 567 32.08 48.09 71.19
N ARG A 568 31.94 49.38 71.54
CA ARG A 568 32.36 50.51 70.67
C ARG A 568 33.85 50.44 70.32
N MET A 569 34.70 50.11 71.29
CA MET A 569 36.13 49.91 71.06
C MET A 569 36.43 48.73 70.15
N ARG A 570 35.70 47.62 70.30
CA ARG A 570 35.85 46.44 69.44
C ARG A 570 35.44 46.75 68.01
N ILE A 571 34.28 47.39 67.80
CA ILE A 571 33.85 47.82 66.47
C ILE A 571 34.89 48.74 65.84
N ALA A 572 35.43 49.72 66.57
CA ALA A 572 36.47 50.60 66.04
C ALA A 572 37.75 49.84 65.61
N ALA A 573 38.08 48.72 66.26
CA ALA A 573 39.13 47.80 65.82
C ALA A 573 38.70 47.02 64.56
N ASP A 574 37.46 46.55 64.50
CA ASP A 574 36.90 45.86 63.33
C ASP A 574 36.90 46.76 62.07
N PHE A 575 36.67 48.07 62.22
CA PHE A 575 36.84 49.04 61.13
C PHE A 575 38.27 49.03 60.56
N ALA A 576 39.30 48.95 61.42
CA ALA A 576 40.69 48.88 60.99
C ALA A 576 41.02 47.51 60.36
N GLN A 577 40.49 46.43 60.92
CA GLN A 577 40.65 45.09 60.35
C GLN A 577 39.98 44.95 58.98
N LEU A 578 38.79 45.55 58.80
CA LEU A 578 38.11 45.57 57.50
C LEU A 578 38.93 46.35 56.47
N GLU A 579 39.45 47.53 56.82
CA GLU A 579 40.33 48.30 55.92
C GLU A 579 41.57 47.46 55.51
N MET A 580 42.20 46.78 56.46
CA MET A 580 43.34 45.90 56.19
C MET A 580 42.96 44.71 55.29
N ALA A 581 41.80 44.10 55.51
CA ALA A 581 41.30 42.97 54.72
C ALA A 581 40.89 43.36 53.28
N LEU A 582 40.40 44.59 53.08
CA LEU A 582 40.02 45.10 51.76
C LEU A 582 41.21 45.64 50.95
N THR A 583 42.32 45.99 51.60
CA THR A 583 43.50 46.57 50.93
C THR A 583 44.08 45.68 49.81
N PRO A 584 44.22 44.35 49.98
CA PRO A 584 44.67 43.46 48.90
C PRO A 584 43.68 43.35 47.74
N LEU A 585 42.39 43.58 48.00
CA LEU A 585 41.34 43.52 46.98
C LEU A 585 41.29 44.80 46.15
N CYS A 586 41.58 45.96 46.76
CA CYS A 586 41.45 47.27 46.14
C CYS A 586 42.63 48.16 46.59
N ASN A 587 43.71 48.21 45.81
CA ASN A 587 44.88 49.04 46.10
C ASN A 587 45.03 50.15 45.02
N PRO A 588 44.94 51.46 45.38
CA PRO A 588 44.70 52.02 46.70
C PRO A 588 43.23 51.94 47.12
N ILE A 589 42.96 51.71 48.42
CA ILE A 589 41.59 51.56 48.96
C ILE A 589 40.70 52.79 48.73
N GLY A 590 41.32 53.97 48.51
CA GLY A 590 40.64 55.20 48.11
C GLY A 590 39.89 55.11 46.78
N ARG A 591 40.22 54.14 45.92
CA ARG A 591 39.52 53.84 44.65
C ARG A 591 38.04 53.49 44.85
N LEU A 592 37.68 52.99 46.03
CA LEU A 592 36.29 52.72 46.42
C LEU A 592 35.43 53.99 46.59
N GLY A 593 36.04 55.17 46.51
CA GLY A 593 35.35 56.44 46.35
C GLY A 593 34.39 56.77 47.49
N ARG A 594 33.09 56.83 47.20
CA ARG A 594 32.06 57.24 48.17
C ARG A 594 31.94 56.27 49.34
N GLN A 595 31.95 54.96 49.12
CA GLN A 595 31.70 53.97 50.18
C GLN A 595 32.82 54.00 51.22
N TYR A 596 34.08 54.08 50.78
CA TYR A 596 35.21 54.21 51.70
C TYR A 596 35.18 55.53 52.48
N ARG A 597 34.78 56.65 51.85
CA ARG A 597 34.58 57.92 52.57
C ARG A 597 33.48 57.84 53.63
N ILE A 598 32.40 57.10 53.39
CA ILE A 598 31.35 56.84 54.39
C ILE A 598 31.93 56.03 55.55
N LEU A 599 32.66 54.94 55.28
CA LEU A 599 33.31 54.11 56.30
C LEU A 599 34.21 54.94 57.22
N ARG A 600 35.08 55.78 56.63
CA ARG A 600 36.00 56.67 57.37
C ARG A 600 35.26 57.72 58.22
N SER A 601 34.21 58.30 57.66
CA SER A 601 33.45 59.38 58.33
C SER A 601 32.51 58.85 59.40
N PHE A 602 32.08 57.59 59.31
CA PHE A 602 31.23 56.95 60.29
C PHE A 602 32.00 56.52 61.55
N LYS A 603 33.25 56.04 61.42
CA LYS A 603 34.05 55.51 62.54
C LYS A 603 34.12 56.45 63.76
N PRO A 604 34.35 57.77 63.63
CA PRO A 604 34.37 58.70 64.77
C PRO A 604 33.03 58.85 65.48
N LEU A 605 31.90 58.67 64.76
CA LEU A 605 30.55 58.82 65.30
C LEU A 605 30.22 57.79 66.38
N LEU A 606 30.94 56.65 66.40
CA LEU A 606 30.79 55.61 67.43
C LEU A 606 30.99 56.16 68.85
N PHE A 607 31.78 57.21 69.02
CA PHE A 607 32.16 57.76 70.34
C PHE A 607 31.49 59.11 70.66
N GLN A 608 30.66 59.64 69.76
CA GLN A 608 29.98 60.94 69.94
C GLN A 608 28.60 60.78 70.60
N SER A 609 28.10 61.84 71.24
CA SER A 609 26.72 61.90 71.75
C SER A 609 25.71 62.07 70.61
N ALA A 610 24.44 61.72 70.84
CA ALA A 610 23.37 61.85 69.85
C ALA A 610 23.23 63.30 69.32
N GLU A 611 23.37 64.30 70.20
CA GLU A 611 23.35 65.73 69.82
C GLU A 611 24.52 66.12 68.93
N SER A 612 25.73 65.60 69.22
CA SER A 612 26.92 65.86 68.41
C SER A 612 26.82 65.19 67.04
N ILE A 613 26.21 64.00 66.95
CA ILE A 613 25.99 63.30 65.69
C ILE A 613 25.00 64.07 64.81
N ALA A 614 23.90 64.56 65.39
CA ALA A 614 22.88 65.33 64.66
C ALA A 614 23.42 66.66 64.10
N LYS A 615 24.43 67.25 64.75
CA LYS A 615 25.10 68.50 64.31
C LYS A 615 26.29 68.25 63.37
N SER A 616 26.62 67.00 63.04
CA SER A 616 27.75 66.67 62.19
C SER A 616 27.45 66.96 60.72
N GLY A 617 28.27 67.79 60.06
CA GLY A 617 28.13 68.12 58.64
C GLY A 617 28.36 66.94 57.67
N ALA A 618 28.77 65.77 58.17
CA ALA A 618 28.88 64.55 57.37
C ALA A 618 27.55 63.80 57.20
N VAL A 619 26.55 64.08 58.05
CA VAL A 619 25.24 63.44 58.03
C VAL A 619 24.36 64.06 56.94
N GLY A 620 23.69 63.24 56.15
CA GLY A 620 22.90 63.67 54.99
C GLY A 620 23.71 63.72 53.70
N ASP A 621 24.76 64.55 53.67
CA ASP A 621 25.56 64.78 52.46
C ASP A 621 26.43 63.56 52.09
N LEU A 622 27.19 63.03 53.07
CA LEU A 622 28.06 61.88 52.86
C LEU A 622 27.43 60.60 53.39
N ILE A 623 27.01 60.60 54.66
CA ILE A 623 26.42 59.45 55.35
C ILE A 623 24.88 59.51 55.22
N PRO A 624 24.22 58.49 54.67
CA PRO A 624 22.77 58.49 54.53
C PRO A 624 22.02 58.63 55.86
N TYR A 625 20.95 59.44 55.88
CA TYR A 625 20.09 59.61 57.05
C TYR A 625 19.53 58.29 57.59
N SER A 626 19.19 57.34 56.71
CA SER A 626 18.69 56.01 57.09
C SER A 626 19.66 55.27 58.02
N LEU A 627 20.96 55.31 57.69
CA LEU A 627 21.99 54.61 58.43
C LEU A 627 22.23 55.27 59.81
N ILE A 628 22.16 56.59 59.88
CA ILE A 628 22.25 57.35 61.14
C ILE A 628 21.01 57.12 62.02
N LEU A 629 19.81 57.12 61.45
CA LEU A 629 18.58 56.83 62.18
C LEU A 629 18.60 55.42 62.78
N GLU A 630 19.00 54.41 61.99
CA GLU A 630 19.20 53.04 62.50
C GLU A 630 20.22 53.02 63.65
N PHE A 631 21.36 53.69 63.49
CA PHE A 631 22.39 53.75 64.53
C PHE A 631 21.89 54.44 65.81
N LEU A 632 21.13 55.53 65.68
CA LEU A 632 20.58 56.27 66.81
C LEU A 632 19.51 55.45 67.55
N ILE A 633 18.62 54.79 66.80
CA ILE A 633 17.60 53.90 67.37
C ILE A 633 18.24 52.71 68.08
N SER A 634 19.29 52.12 67.51
CA SER A 634 19.95 50.96 68.13
C SER A 634 20.76 51.34 69.38
N ASN A 635 21.38 52.53 69.43
CA ASN A 635 22.34 52.87 70.50
C ASN A 635 21.85 53.86 71.55
N TYR A 636 20.83 54.66 71.26
CA TYR A 636 20.34 55.72 72.14
C TYR A 636 18.86 55.59 72.49
N ALA A 637 18.11 54.71 71.82
CA ALA A 637 16.70 54.50 72.18
C ALA A 637 16.55 53.79 73.54
N PRO A 638 15.50 54.14 74.32
CA PRO A 638 15.15 53.43 75.55
C PRO A 638 14.80 51.97 75.27
N ASN A 639 14.96 51.11 76.28
CA ASN A 639 14.73 49.66 76.19
C ASN A 639 13.28 49.27 75.86
N ASP A 640 12.34 50.21 75.98
CA ASP A 640 10.93 50.02 75.61
C ASP A 640 10.73 49.89 74.09
N ILE A 641 11.62 50.51 73.30
CA ILE A 641 11.63 50.36 71.85
C ILE A 641 12.41 49.08 71.51
N LYS A 642 11.69 48.05 71.06
CA LYS A 642 12.28 46.80 70.58
C LYS A 642 13.28 47.08 69.45
N SER A 643 14.44 46.42 69.49
CA SER A 643 15.39 46.49 68.37
C SER A 643 14.78 45.84 67.11
N SER A 644 15.24 46.22 65.92
CA SER A 644 14.74 45.65 64.66
C SER A 644 14.83 44.11 64.62
N HIS A 645 15.84 43.53 65.26
CA HIS A 645 15.99 42.08 65.39
C HIS A 645 14.99 41.46 66.38
N GLN A 646 14.72 42.13 67.51
CA GLN A 646 13.71 41.70 68.47
C GLN A 646 12.28 41.84 67.91
N TYR A 647 12.02 42.88 67.12
CA TYR A 647 10.73 43.05 66.44
C TYR A 647 10.47 41.95 65.41
N MET A 648 11.51 41.54 64.67
CA MET A 648 11.45 40.45 63.68
C MET A 648 11.66 39.04 64.27
N ASN A 649 11.77 38.90 65.60
CA ASN A 649 12.09 37.63 66.30
C ASN A 649 13.36 36.93 65.77
N TRP A 650 14.36 37.68 65.34
CA TRP A 650 15.66 37.12 64.95
C TRP A 650 16.50 36.88 66.20
N SER A 651 16.79 35.62 66.52
CA SER A 651 17.73 35.29 67.60
C SER A 651 19.15 35.60 67.15
N LEU A 652 19.83 36.57 67.77
CA LEU A 652 21.25 36.83 67.56
C LEU A 652 22.08 35.75 68.31
N THR A 653 22.00 34.51 67.86
CA THR A 653 22.61 33.35 68.52
C THR A 653 24.02 33.10 68.01
N SER A 654 24.88 32.52 68.87
CA SER A 654 26.19 31.97 68.48
C SER A 654 26.10 31.04 67.26
N SER A 655 24.94 30.43 67.02
CA SER A 655 24.66 29.59 65.85
C SER A 655 24.69 30.37 64.53
N LEU A 656 24.18 31.60 64.46
CA LEU A 656 24.22 32.38 63.21
C LEU A 656 25.66 32.76 62.84
N CYS A 657 26.48 33.14 63.83
CA CYS A 657 27.91 33.39 63.62
C CYS A 657 28.63 32.11 63.15
N ALA A 658 28.30 30.96 63.76
CA ALA A 658 28.83 29.66 63.34
C ALA A 658 28.39 29.30 61.91
N MET A 659 27.13 29.55 61.52
CA MET A 659 26.62 29.35 60.16
C MET A 659 27.36 30.23 59.16
N SER A 660 27.50 31.52 59.44
CA SER A 660 28.18 32.46 58.55
C SER A 660 29.64 32.08 58.35
N LYS A 661 30.36 31.74 59.43
CA LYS A 661 31.76 31.29 59.34
C LYS A 661 31.88 29.99 58.55
N PHE A 662 31.06 28.99 58.89
CA PHE A 662 31.05 27.71 58.19
C PHE A 662 30.82 27.92 56.69
N LEU A 663 29.77 28.65 56.34
CA LEU A 663 29.41 28.92 54.95
C LEU A 663 30.51 29.67 54.20
N ALA A 664 31.05 30.75 54.77
CA ALA A 664 32.05 31.58 54.11
C ALA A 664 33.35 30.81 53.86
N THR A 665 33.85 30.11 54.88
CA THR A 665 35.13 29.39 54.79
C THR A 665 35.04 28.13 53.93
N ASP A 666 33.90 27.42 53.98
CA ASP A 666 33.68 26.24 53.16
C ASP A 666 33.49 26.62 51.68
N ARG A 667 32.69 27.66 51.40
CA ARG A 667 32.53 28.19 50.04
C ARG A 667 33.83 28.69 49.45
N CYS A 668 34.61 29.46 50.23
CA CYS A 668 35.91 29.96 49.80
C CYS A 668 36.84 28.80 49.37
N HIS A 669 36.93 27.75 50.19
CA HIS A 669 37.75 26.59 49.87
C HIS A 669 37.24 25.83 48.64
N ASN A 670 35.93 25.59 48.53
CA ASN A 670 35.34 24.89 47.39
C ASN A 670 35.52 25.63 46.06
N ILE A 671 35.50 26.98 46.08
CA ILE A 671 35.78 27.78 44.89
C ILE A 671 37.22 27.56 44.44
N ILE A 672 38.18 27.67 45.36
CA ILE A 672 39.60 27.49 45.04
C ILE A 672 39.90 26.05 44.59
N ASP A 673 39.26 25.06 45.21
CA ASP A 673 39.34 23.65 44.79
C ASP A 673 38.83 23.43 43.36
N ARG A 674 37.69 24.04 43.00
CA ARG A 674 37.19 24.03 41.62
C ARG A 674 38.10 24.76 40.65
N CYS A 675 38.67 25.90 41.06
CA CYS A 675 39.66 26.60 40.24
C CYS A 675 40.89 25.73 40.01
N LEU A 676 41.38 25.00 41.02
CA LEU A 676 42.51 24.06 40.87
C LEU A 676 42.24 23.01 39.78
N GLN A 677 41.01 22.49 39.69
CA GLN A 677 40.64 21.52 38.65
C GLN A 677 40.84 22.05 37.23
N LEU A 678 40.65 23.36 37.01
CA LEU A 678 40.91 23.99 35.71
C LEU A 678 42.41 24.01 35.36
N PHE A 679 43.29 24.10 36.35
CA PHE A 679 44.74 24.04 36.16
C PHE A 679 45.27 22.61 36.05
N GLY A 680 44.46 21.59 36.38
CA GLY A 680 44.89 20.20 36.39
C GLY A 680 46.17 19.97 37.22
N GLY A 681 47.10 19.16 36.71
CA GLY A 681 48.38 18.88 37.39
C GLY A 681 49.25 20.12 37.63
N TYR A 682 49.15 21.14 36.78
CA TYR A 682 49.90 22.39 36.93
C TYR A 682 49.50 23.14 38.20
N GLY A 683 48.26 23.00 38.65
CA GLY A 683 47.76 23.64 39.87
C GLY A 683 48.49 23.21 41.15
N TYR A 684 49.25 22.10 41.12
CA TYR A 684 50.08 21.64 42.25
C TYR A 684 51.50 22.21 42.24
N LEU A 685 51.93 22.83 41.14
CA LEU A 685 53.27 23.40 41.01
C LEU A 685 53.34 24.78 41.69
N LYS A 686 54.50 25.09 42.29
CA LYS A 686 54.73 26.38 42.97
C LYS A 686 54.69 27.58 42.01
N ASP A 687 54.87 27.34 40.72
CA ASP A 687 54.85 28.38 39.68
C ASP A 687 53.46 29.00 39.51
N TYR A 688 52.40 28.33 39.98
CA TYR A 688 51.03 28.82 39.91
C TYR A 688 50.52 29.25 41.30
N PRO A 689 49.99 30.47 41.45
CA PRO A 689 49.54 30.99 42.75
C PRO A 689 48.37 30.19 43.36
N ILE A 690 47.64 29.42 42.54
CA ILE A 690 46.49 28.61 42.97
C ILE A 690 46.87 27.56 44.03
N GLN A 691 48.09 27.00 43.96
CA GLN A 691 48.59 26.03 44.94
C GLN A 691 48.68 26.65 46.34
N GLN A 692 49.22 27.86 46.42
CA GLN A 692 49.32 28.62 47.65
C GLN A 692 47.93 29.03 48.16
N LEU A 693 47.05 29.52 47.27
CA LEU A 693 45.67 29.88 47.66
C LEU A 693 44.90 28.69 48.23
N LEU A 694 45.04 27.49 47.66
CA LEU A 694 44.37 26.28 48.18
C LEU A 694 44.85 25.96 49.60
N ARG A 695 46.16 26.05 49.85
CA ARG A 695 46.75 25.84 51.17
C ARG A 695 46.31 26.92 52.17
N ASP A 696 46.36 28.18 51.77
CA ASP A 696 46.10 29.32 52.64
C ASP A 696 44.59 29.40 52.96
N THR A 697 43.69 29.08 52.02
CA THR A 697 42.24 29.01 52.30
C THR A 697 41.87 27.88 53.25
N ARG A 698 42.62 26.77 53.26
CA ARG A 698 42.36 25.62 54.14
C ARG A 698 42.44 26.02 55.61
N VAL A 699 43.36 26.91 55.98
CA VAL A 699 43.57 27.32 57.38
C VAL A 699 42.34 28.01 57.97
N HIS A 700 41.57 28.73 57.15
CA HIS A 700 40.37 29.43 57.59
C HIS A 700 39.24 28.49 58.04
N ARG A 701 39.25 27.24 57.58
CA ARG A 701 38.33 26.19 58.06
C ARG A 701 38.70 25.64 59.45
N ILE A 702 39.85 26.05 59.99
CA ILE A 702 40.46 25.48 61.21
C ILE A 702 40.56 26.53 62.33
N LEU A 703 41.10 27.73 62.03
CA LEU A 703 41.33 28.79 63.02
C LEU A 703 40.02 29.26 63.68
N GLU A 704 40.08 29.68 64.94
CA GLU A 704 38.93 30.16 65.74
C GLU A 704 37.77 29.14 65.83
N GLY A 705 38.11 27.85 65.82
CA GLY A 705 37.18 26.72 65.85
C GLY A 705 36.95 26.10 64.48
N THR A 706 37.08 24.78 64.36
CA THR A 706 36.95 24.12 63.05
C THR A 706 35.53 24.21 62.51
N ASN A 707 35.37 24.09 61.19
CA ASN A 707 34.05 24.01 60.56
C ASN A 707 33.17 22.88 61.14
N GLU A 708 33.78 21.79 61.63
CA GLU A 708 33.03 20.72 62.29
C GLU A 708 32.50 21.16 63.66
N ILE A 709 33.28 21.93 64.44
CA ILE A 709 32.79 22.54 65.69
C ILE A 709 31.67 23.55 65.41
N MET A 710 31.77 24.33 64.32
CA MET A 710 30.68 25.23 63.92
C MET A 710 29.39 24.47 63.64
N LYS A 711 29.46 23.33 62.93
CA LYS A 711 28.29 22.45 62.71
C LYS A 711 27.70 21.91 64.02
N VAL A 712 28.53 21.55 65.00
CA VAL A 712 28.05 21.11 66.32
C VAL A 712 27.28 22.22 67.03
N ILE A 713 27.80 23.46 67.02
CA ILE A 713 27.11 24.63 67.61
C ILE A 713 25.77 24.86 66.93
N ILE A 714 25.74 24.77 65.59
CA ILE A 714 24.51 24.91 64.80
C ILE A 714 23.50 23.81 65.13
N ALA A 715 23.95 22.56 65.16
CA ALA A 715 23.11 21.41 65.45
C ALA A 715 22.49 21.51 66.84
N LYS A 716 23.27 21.91 67.85
CA LYS A 716 22.79 22.10 69.22
C LYS A 716 21.68 23.16 69.28
N ASP A 717 21.89 24.34 68.68
CA ASP A 717 20.87 25.41 68.65
C ASP A 717 19.58 24.99 67.93
N LEU A 718 19.69 24.21 66.85
CA LEU A 718 18.53 23.69 66.12
C LEU A 718 17.74 22.68 66.95
N ILE A 719 18.44 21.79 67.67
CA ILE A 719 17.82 20.80 68.56
C ILE A 719 17.13 21.50 69.73
N ASP A 720 17.80 22.45 70.39
CA ASP A 720 17.26 23.21 71.51
C ASP A 720 15.99 23.97 71.11
N LYS A 721 16.01 24.68 69.97
CA LYS A 721 14.82 25.35 69.40
C LYS A 721 13.70 24.38 69.06
N HIS A 722 14.02 23.20 68.53
CA HIS A 722 13.03 22.18 68.22
C HIS A 722 12.35 21.69 69.50
N ILE A 723 13.12 21.36 70.53
CA ILE A 723 12.64 20.95 71.85
C ILE A 723 11.76 22.04 72.47
N GLU A 724 12.20 23.30 72.49
CA GLU A 724 11.40 24.44 72.99
C GLU A 724 10.08 24.59 72.22
N SER A 725 10.10 24.47 70.89
CA SER A 725 8.89 24.54 70.06
C SER A 725 7.92 23.39 70.35
N HIS A 726 8.46 22.20 70.64
CA HIS A 726 7.67 21.00 70.94
C HIS A 726 7.05 21.09 72.34
N ILE A 727 7.79 21.59 73.33
CA ILE A 727 7.32 21.88 74.67
C ILE A 727 6.22 22.95 74.62
N ASN A 728 6.45 24.08 73.93
CA ASN A 728 5.46 25.16 73.81
C ASN A 728 4.18 24.72 73.07
N ARG A 729 4.27 23.86 72.05
CA ARG A 729 3.10 23.26 71.37
C ARG A 729 2.32 22.31 72.28
N ASN A 730 3.00 21.58 73.15
CA ASN A 730 2.34 20.66 74.08
C ASN A 730 1.69 21.42 75.25
N PHE A 731 2.34 22.48 75.77
CA PHE A 731 1.76 23.34 76.80
C PHE A 731 0.51 24.11 76.31
N THR A 732 0.50 24.59 75.07
CA THR A 732 -0.66 25.28 74.45
C THR A 732 -1.84 24.33 74.18
N LYS A 733 -1.58 23.04 73.94
CA LYS A 733 -2.63 22.00 73.85
C LYS A 733 -3.21 21.61 75.22
N THR A 734 -2.42 21.65 76.28
CA THR A 734 -2.91 21.36 77.63
C THR A 734 -3.71 22.51 78.26
N THR A 735 -3.41 23.77 77.92
CA THR A 735 -4.19 24.93 78.40
C THR A 735 -5.48 25.18 77.61
N SER A 736 -5.64 24.63 76.40
CA SER A 736 -6.92 24.68 75.67
C SER A 736 -7.93 23.63 76.15
N ASN A 737 -7.50 22.62 76.90
CA ASN A 737 -8.34 21.49 77.33
C ASN A 737 -8.72 21.50 78.81
N ASN A 738 -8.20 22.41 79.62
CA ASN A 738 -8.69 22.63 80.99
C ASN A 738 -8.76 24.14 81.23
N GLY A 739 -9.96 24.62 81.60
CA GLY A 739 -10.17 26.00 82.03
C GLY A 739 -9.19 26.41 83.13
N LEU A 740 -8.91 27.72 83.19
CA LEU A 740 -7.99 28.39 84.11
C LEU A 740 -7.64 27.60 85.38
N PRO A 741 -6.34 27.61 85.75
CA PRO A 741 -6.03 28.09 87.09
C PRO A 741 -4.86 29.08 87.11
N ASN A 742 -5.14 30.21 87.77
CA ASN A 742 -4.28 31.22 88.39
C ASN A 742 -2.77 31.25 88.09
N ASP A 743 -2.34 32.47 87.72
CA ASP A 743 -1.01 33.04 87.96
C ASP A 743 -0.44 32.59 89.32
N LYS A 744 0.63 31.76 89.28
CA LYS A 744 1.71 31.63 90.29
C LYS A 744 2.63 30.41 90.06
N SER A 745 2.35 29.53 89.10
CA SER A 745 3.17 28.33 88.84
C SER A 745 4.32 28.52 87.83
N SER A 746 4.46 29.71 87.24
CA SER A 746 5.48 29.98 86.20
C SER A 746 6.88 30.29 86.74
N GLU A 747 7.03 30.63 88.03
CA GLU A 747 8.35 30.90 88.63
C GLU A 747 9.03 29.64 89.18
N HIS A 748 8.29 28.68 89.74
CA HIS A 748 8.90 27.50 90.38
C HIS A 748 9.50 26.45 89.42
N LEU A 749 9.09 26.42 88.14
CA LEU A 749 9.61 25.45 87.17
C LEU A 749 10.82 25.95 86.36
N ARG A 750 11.11 27.26 86.38
CA ARG A 750 12.35 27.80 85.79
C ARG A 750 13.60 27.49 86.63
N GLU A 751 13.45 27.27 87.94
CA GLU A 751 14.57 26.94 88.82
C GLU A 751 14.98 25.45 88.75
N HIS A 752 14.05 24.53 88.45
CA HIS A 752 14.36 23.10 88.42
C HIS A 752 15.08 22.60 87.16
N THR A 753 14.98 23.30 86.03
CA THR A 753 15.72 22.93 84.80
C THR A 753 17.16 23.42 84.78
N SER A 754 17.51 24.40 85.62
CA SER A 754 18.90 24.83 85.84
C SER A 754 19.75 23.79 86.55
N ALA A 755 19.16 22.88 87.32
CA ALA A 755 19.87 21.92 88.17
C ALA A 755 20.15 20.56 87.49
N ALA A 756 19.56 20.29 86.32
CA ALA A 756 19.69 19.01 85.63
C ALA A 756 20.82 18.96 84.57
N TYR A 757 21.57 20.04 84.38
CA TYR A 757 22.63 20.16 83.37
C TYR A 757 24.04 20.38 83.96
N SER A 758 24.29 19.98 85.20
CA SER A 758 25.64 19.94 85.80
C SER A 758 26.09 18.51 86.18
N SER A 759 25.95 17.57 85.25
CA SER A 759 26.63 16.26 85.30
C SER A 759 27.12 15.82 83.94
#